data_AF-Q0RJ65-F1
#
_entry.id   AF-Q0RJ65-F1
#
_cell.length_a   1.000
_cell.length_b   1.000
_cell.length_c   1.000
_cell.angle_alpha   90.00
_cell.angle_beta   90.00
_cell.angle_gamma   90.00
#
_symmetry.space_group_name_H-M   'P 1'
#
loop_
_entity.id
_entity.type
_entity.pdbx_description
1 polymer ?
#
loop_
_entity_poly.entity_id
_entity_poly.type
_entity_poly.pdbx_seq_one_letter_code
_entity_poly.pdbx_strand_id
1 'polypeptide(L)'
;MVGTGSRGVGRNAEPETGVEAGGCSGAGTEGAGTEGEGEVDPAAEAVAQAAAAGRAELEAERDYLRRGRAALAGMRAEAEGTQVAGGDPVDDKVTIEFLRIARKRRIAGLADGEGTAPLFFARLDYAPDARGARDGRGGSVDRGVSGAPGASGAPGVSGAPGVSGAPGVSGAPGVSGAPGVSGVPGADGSFEADGSFEADGAAGRRFYLGRRHVRESAGDDPLVVDWRTDVARPFYRAHRGDPMGVLRRRRFGYDGPELTAFEDEPLTGSGSAPGDATTGASVPPGGAPPAGGLAAGGLAAGGLLEREIERPRSGPMRDIVATIQPEQDEIVRADLAVSVCVQGAPGTGKTAVGLHRAAYLLFTHRERLARAGVLVVGPNRAFLGYIAAVLPTLGEFTVRHSTLDELVDTVAARGVDGVEAATLKGDARLATVVRRALHDGLRSPDGPVRVVTSVGRWTVGEEEFAGLFADAAAGLRAGTIRYAAARDRLATRLAAAVRRHAEAGGHFLTDGALRTLARGRAVRDAVEAVWPKVDAPALVRRLLTDPALLARAADGVLDPAEQQILLAAAPPGGVRTPRWSPADAFCIDEARDLIDGTPGVGHLIVDEAQDLSPMQCRALARRCADGSLTVLGDLAQGTTPWAATSWHAQLAHLGRPGAHLEVLTRGYRVPAQIIAFAGRLLAHISAELTAPTSARTAPGALVILAADADADADADAADAADAADADVRVAAIVTDQVAAALGRAGSLAVVAADADVAALAAALAGAGLGVDVLGADDTPSRACLVPASLAKGLEFDHVIVVEPASIVAGEIHPRLGLRRLYVVLTRAVSELTVVHARPLPHELRDPVPATAVAPAGMDVPVVTAG
;
A
#
# COMPACT_ATOMS: atom_id res chain seq x y z
N MET A 1 -32.51 38.16 19.76
CA MET A 1 -32.96 38.91 20.96
C MET A 1 -33.83 37.98 21.81
N VAL A 2 -33.89 38.23 23.13
CA VAL A 2 -34.98 37.97 24.12
C VAL A 2 -36.10 36.97 23.75
N GLY A 3 -36.59 36.06 24.61
CA GLY A 3 -36.32 35.73 26.03
C GLY A 3 -37.46 34.83 26.60
N THR A 4 -37.21 33.84 27.48
CA THR A 4 -37.22 33.89 28.98
C THR A 4 -38.46 33.25 29.66
N GLY A 5 -38.22 32.36 30.65
CA GLY A 5 -39.22 31.82 31.61
C GLY A 5 -39.70 30.39 31.31
N SER A 6 -40.32 29.62 32.22
CA SER A 6 -40.61 29.73 33.68
C SER A 6 -41.38 28.46 34.10
N ARG A 7 -41.29 27.78 35.27
CA ARG A 7 -40.45 27.79 36.50
C ARG A 7 -40.63 26.41 37.18
N GLY A 8 -39.66 25.91 37.95
CA GLY A 8 -39.78 24.67 38.75
C GLY A 8 -38.88 24.66 39.99
N VAL A 9 -39.27 23.99 41.09
CA VAL A 9 -38.67 24.12 42.44
C VAL A 9 -38.89 22.88 43.33
N GLY A 10 -37.85 22.43 44.07
CA GLY A 10 -37.93 21.62 45.30
C GLY A 10 -36.87 20.52 45.41
N ARG A 11 -36.21 20.24 46.54
CA ARG A 11 -35.80 20.96 47.78
C ARG A 11 -35.08 19.89 48.65
N ASN A 12 -34.06 20.28 49.41
CA ASN A 12 -33.20 19.36 50.19
C ASN A 12 -33.83 18.86 51.49
N ALA A 13 -33.33 17.73 52.02
CA ALA A 13 -33.19 17.47 53.46
C ALA A 13 -32.14 16.38 53.75
N GLU A 14 -31.17 16.66 54.62
CA GLU A 14 -30.47 15.68 55.48
C GLU A 14 -31.15 15.70 56.87
N PRO A 15 -30.89 14.74 57.78
CA PRO A 15 -29.86 15.04 58.80
C PRO A 15 -29.07 13.85 59.41
N GLU A 16 -27.82 14.17 59.80
CA GLU A 16 -27.02 13.81 60.98
C GLU A 16 -27.38 12.64 61.95
N THR A 17 -26.32 11.90 62.36
CA THR A 17 -26.11 11.13 63.63
C THR A 17 -27.01 9.92 63.94
N GLY A 18 -26.62 8.90 64.73
CA GLY A 18 -25.37 8.60 65.45
C GLY A 18 -25.54 7.36 66.38
N VAL A 19 -24.65 7.17 67.37
CA VAL A 19 -24.77 6.26 68.56
C VAL A 19 -24.31 4.78 68.46
N GLU A 20 -23.17 4.53 69.13
CA GLU A 20 -22.78 3.42 70.04
C GLU A 20 -22.84 1.91 69.69
N ALA A 21 -21.62 1.34 69.70
CA ALA A 21 -21.16 0.11 70.37
C ALA A 21 -22.14 -0.83 71.12
N GLY A 22 -21.94 -2.13 70.90
CA GLY A 22 -22.35 -3.21 71.81
C GLY A 22 -21.35 -4.37 71.76
N GLY A 23 -20.85 -4.81 72.92
CA GLY A 23 -19.90 -5.92 73.02
C GLY A 23 -20.32 -6.94 74.08
N CYS A 24 -20.03 -8.21 73.85
CA CYS A 24 -20.17 -9.28 74.85
C CYS A 24 -19.11 -10.36 74.64
N SER A 25 -18.76 -11.06 75.73
CA SER A 25 -17.69 -12.05 75.75
C SER A 25 -18.24 -13.48 75.64
N GLY A 26 -17.42 -14.37 75.08
CA GLY A 26 -17.59 -15.82 75.13
C GLY A 26 -16.21 -16.45 75.32
N ALA A 27 -16.05 -17.31 76.32
CA ALA A 27 -14.74 -17.78 76.77
C ALA A 27 -14.45 -19.22 76.33
N GLY A 28 -13.20 -19.43 75.89
CA GLY A 28 -12.37 -20.61 76.14
C GLY A 28 -12.93 -22.01 75.83
N THR A 29 -12.29 -22.68 74.87
CA THR A 29 -11.99 -24.12 75.02
C THR A 29 -10.65 -24.42 74.37
N GLU A 30 -9.74 -25.06 75.11
CA GLU A 30 -8.44 -25.47 74.58
C GLU A 30 -8.61 -26.71 73.69
N GLY A 31 -7.97 -26.70 72.52
CA GLY A 31 -7.97 -27.83 71.60
C GLY A 31 -6.58 -27.98 70.98
N ALA A 32 -5.80 -28.93 71.51
CA ALA A 32 -4.45 -29.21 71.01
C ALA A 32 -4.51 -29.92 69.65
N GLY A 33 -4.63 -29.14 68.57
CA GLY A 33 -4.41 -29.61 67.21
C GLY A 33 -2.90 -29.68 66.93
N THR A 34 -2.42 -30.83 66.48
CA THR A 34 -1.02 -31.00 66.05
C THR A 34 -0.72 -30.10 64.85
N GLU A 35 0.32 -29.26 64.97
CA GLU A 35 0.91 -28.58 63.83
C GLU A 35 1.57 -29.62 62.91
N GLY A 36 0.81 -30.11 61.93
CA GLY A 36 1.37 -30.80 60.79
C GLY A 36 2.08 -29.77 59.93
N GLU A 37 3.41 -29.81 59.90
CA GLU A 37 4.21 -29.06 58.93
C GLU A 37 3.75 -29.47 57.53
N GLY A 38 2.99 -28.60 56.87
CA GLY A 38 2.51 -28.83 55.52
C GLY A 38 3.70 -28.77 54.57
N GLU A 39 4.19 -29.94 54.15
CA GLU A 39 5.23 -30.07 53.13
C GLU A 39 4.75 -29.36 51.86
N VAL A 40 5.24 -28.13 51.66
CA VAL A 40 4.85 -27.28 50.54
C VAL A 40 5.36 -27.93 49.27
N ASP A 41 4.45 -28.26 48.35
CA ASP A 41 4.81 -28.85 47.06
C ASP A 41 5.83 -27.93 46.35
N PRO A 42 7.09 -28.39 46.16
CA PRO A 42 8.14 -27.56 45.59
C PRO A 42 7.86 -27.20 44.12
N ALA A 43 6.98 -27.94 43.42
CA ALA A 43 6.50 -27.53 42.11
C ALA A 43 5.51 -26.35 42.21
N ALA A 44 4.62 -26.36 43.20
CA ALA A 44 3.71 -25.25 43.45
C ALA A 44 4.46 -23.98 43.91
N GLU A 45 5.48 -24.12 44.76
CA GLU A 45 6.33 -22.99 45.16
C GLU A 45 7.11 -22.44 43.95
N ALA A 46 7.74 -23.30 43.14
CA ALA A 46 8.46 -22.89 41.94
C ALA A 46 7.54 -22.16 40.93
N VAL A 47 6.30 -22.63 40.73
CA VAL A 47 5.30 -21.96 39.88
C VAL A 47 4.89 -20.60 40.46
N ALA A 48 4.66 -20.51 41.78
CA ALA A 48 4.33 -19.24 42.43
C ALA A 48 5.47 -18.22 42.35
N GLN A 49 6.72 -18.68 42.48
CA GLN A 49 7.93 -17.87 42.40
C GLN A 49 8.21 -17.40 40.96
N ALA A 50 7.98 -18.27 39.96
CA ALA A 50 8.02 -17.90 38.54
C ALA A 50 6.94 -16.88 38.16
N ALA A 51 5.71 -17.03 38.68
CA ALA A 51 4.64 -16.05 38.49
C ALA A 51 4.93 -14.70 39.17
N ALA A 52 5.60 -14.72 40.34
CA ALA A 52 6.06 -13.49 41.00
C ALA A 52 7.15 -12.77 40.17
N ALA A 53 8.13 -13.51 39.64
CA ALA A 53 9.15 -12.97 38.74
C ALA A 53 8.55 -12.40 37.45
N GLY A 54 7.59 -13.10 36.84
CA GLY A 54 6.87 -12.63 35.65
C GLY A 54 6.10 -11.32 35.87
N ARG A 55 5.46 -11.14 37.03
CA ARG A 55 4.79 -9.89 37.40
C ARG A 55 5.79 -8.74 37.65
N ALA A 56 6.93 -9.01 38.27
CA ALA A 56 7.97 -8.01 38.50
C ALA A 56 8.60 -7.53 37.18
N GLU A 57 8.89 -8.45 36.26
CA GLU A 57 9.37 -8.13 34.91
C GLU A 57 8.32 -7.32 34.13
N LEU A 58 7.03 -7.68 34.20
CA LEU A 58 5.95 -6.94 33.52
C LEU A 58 5.83 -5.49 34.02
N GLU A 59 5.98 -5.22 35.32
CA GLU A 59 5.95 -3.84 35.81
C GLU A 59 7.24 -3.06 35.46
N ALA A 60 8.41 -3.70 35.40
CA ALA A 60 9.63 -3.07 34.89
C ALA A 60 9.49 -2.65 33.40
N GLU A 61 8.79 -3.45 32.58
CA GLU A 61 8.48 -3.09 31.19
C GLU A 61 7.41 -1.98 31.10
N ARG A 62 6.52 -1.86 32.08
CA ARG A 62 5.57 -0.74 32.23
C ARG A 62 6.27 0.55 32.67
N ASP A 63 7.24 0.48 33.57
CA ASP A 63 8.15 1.59 33.89
C ASP A 63 8.88 2.05 32.63
N TYR A 64 9.42 1.12 31.83
CA TYR A 64 10.11 1.44 30.57
C TYR A 64 9.18 2.10 29.54
N LEU A 65 7.94 1.63 29.41
CA LEU A 65 6.90 2.25 28.57
C LEU A 65 6.54 3.66 29.06
N ARG A 66 6.42 3.88 30.38
CA ARG A 66 6.16 5.21 30.96
C ARG A 66 7.32 6.18 30.68
N ARG A 67 8.58 5.73 30.81
CA ARG A 67 9.78 6.49 30.43
C ARG A 67 9.80 6.84 28.93
N GLY A 68 9.55 5.85 28.06
CA GLY A 68 9.51 6.04 26.61
C GLY A 68 8.44 7.03 26.14
N ARG A 69 7.23 6.98 26.73
CA ARG A 69 6.16 7.96 26.42
C ARG A 69 6.55 9.39 26.85
N ALA A 70 7.20 9.55 28.01
CA ALA A 70 7.70 10.85 28.45
C ALA A 70 8.79 11.41 27.50
N ALA A 71 9.71 10.55 27.06
CA ALA A 71 10.73 10.92 26.08
C ALA A 71 10.12 11.35 24.73
N LEU A 72 9.15 10.60 24.19
CA LEU A 72 8.43 10.97 22.96
C LEU A 72 7.70 12.32 23.10
N ALA A 73 7.08 12.59 24.26
CA ALA A 73 6.46 13.88 24.54
C ALA A 73 7.49 15.03 24.57
N GLY A 74 8.69 14.79 25.13
CA GLY A 74 9.82 15.72 25.11
C GLY A 74 10.30 16.02 23.68
N MET A 75 10.54 14.99 22.87
CA MET A 75 10.91 15.12 21.45
C MET A 75 9.87 15.92 20.64
N ARG A 76 8.58 15.74 20.96
CA ARG A 76 7.49 16.52 20.36
C ARG A 76 7.50 17.98 20.81
N ALA A 77 7.67 18.24 22.10
CA ALA A 77 7.77 19.60 22.64
C ALA A 77 8.98 20.37 22.07
N GLU A 78 10.11 19.69 21.81
CA GLU A 78 11.27 20.25 21.10
C GLU A 78 10.91 20.67 19.65
N ALA A 79 10.21 19.80 18.91
CA ALA A 79 9.75 20.08 17.56
C ALA A 79 8.70 21.22 17.51
N GLU A 80 7.85 21.32 18.53
CA GLU A 80 6.89 22.41 18.70
C GLU A 80 7.57 23.72 19.17
N GLY A 81 8.65 23.65 19.96
CA GLY A 81 9.46 24.80 20.38
C GLY A 81 10.40 25.36 19.29
N THR A 82 10.74 24.54 18.30
CA THR A 82 11.65 24.93 17.20
C THR A 82 11.10 26.12 16.40
N GLN A 83 11.79 27.25 16.42
CA GLN A 83 11.48 28.43 15.59
C GLN A 83 12.04 28.28 14.18
N VAL A 84 11.24 28.60 13.16
CA VAL A 84 11.73 28.81 11.79
C VAL A 84 12.34 30.21 11.74
N ALA A 85 13.67 30.29 11.78
CA ALA A 85 14.40 31.55 11.73
C ALA A 85 14.10 32.31 10.42
N GLY A 86 13.71 33.58 10.54
CA GLY A 86 13.36 34.41 9.39
C GLY A 86 14.59 35.07 8.77
N GLY A 87 14.92 34.68 7.53
CA GLY A 87 15.72 35.50 6.63
C GLY A 87 14.96 36.73 6.12
N ASP A 88 15.58 37.50 5.21
CA ASP A 88 14.99 38.72 4.65
C ASP A 88 13.62 38.43 3.98
N PRO A 89 12.51 39.12 4.35
CA PRO A 89 11.15 38.76 3.93
C PRO A 89 10.85 38.79 2.42
N VAL A 90 11.77 39.26 1.58
CA VAL A 90 11.54 39.44 0.14
C VAL A 90 11.82 38.15 -0.66
N ASP A 91 12.97 37.52 -0.48
CA ASP A 91 13.43 36.39 -1.32
C ASP A 91 12.98 35.01 -0.81
N ASP A 92 13.02 34.76 0.50
CA ASP A 92 13.10 33.38 1.03
C ASP A 92 11.74 32.69 1.35
N LYS A 93 10.66 33.12 0.69
CA LYS A 93 9.29 32.67 0.97
C LYS A 93 9.06 31.18 0.75
N VAL A 94 9.74 30.59 -0.24
CA VAL A 94 9.62 29.15 -0.56
C VAL A 94 10.27 28.31 0.55
N THR A 95 11.45 28.71 1.00
CA THR A 95 12.21 28.04 2.08
C THR A 95 11.46 28.10 3.39
N ILE A 96 10.93 29.27 3.78
CA ILE A 96 10.14 29.43 5.01
C ILE A 96 8.89 28.52 5.00
N GLU A 97 8.19 28.39 3.86
CA GLU A 97 7.03 27.50 3.78
C GLU A 97 7.42 26.02 3.74
N PHE A 98 8.56 25.66 3.12
CA PHE A 98 9.11 24.31 3.18
C PHE A 98 9.44 23.92 4.63
N LEU A 99 10.12 24.78 5.39
CA LEU A 99 10.45 24.56 6.81
C LEU A 99 9.20 24.48 7.70
N ARG A 100 8.15 25.26 7.41
CA ARG A 100 6.83 25.12 8.08
C ARG A 100 6.19 23.76 7.79
N ILE A 101 6.26 23.28 6.56
CA ILE A 101 5.74 21.96 6.16
C ILE A 101 6.57 20.84 6.82
N ALA A 102 7.90 20.95 6.84
CA ALA A 102 8.81 20.02 7.50
C ALA A 102 8.54 19.94 9.01
N ARG A 103 8.40 21.08 9.69
CA ARG A 103 8.05 21.15 11.12
C ARG A 103 6.67 20.54 11.41
N LYS A 104 5.64 20.85 10.60
CA LYS A 104 4.31 20.22 10.70
C LYS A 104 4.38 18.69 10.57
N ARG A 105 5.17 18.19 9.61
CA ARG A 105 5.40 16.73 9.42
C ARG A 105 6.15 16.11 10.61
N ARG A 106 7.18 16.78 11.15
CA ARG A 106 7.91 16.32 12.35
C ARG A 106 6.97 16.21 13.57
N ILE A 107 6.10 17.18 13.78
CA ILE A 107 5.11 17.16 14.88
C ILE A 107 4.09 16.02 14.68
N ALA A 108 3.58 15.83 13.45
CA ALA A 108 2.66 14.74 13.14
C ALA A 108 3.29 13.34 13.35
N GLY A 109 4.53 13.14 12.90
CA GLY A 109 5.27 11.88 13.12
C GLY A 109 5.66 11.60 14.56
N LEU A 110 5.62 12.61 15.43
CA LEU A 110 5.84 12.49 16.88
C LEU A 110 4.53 12.45 17.69
N ALA A 111 3.36 12.45 17.05
CA ALA A 111 2.09 12.32 17.74
C ALA A 111 1.89 10.90 18.29
N ASP A 112 1.68 10.78 19.61
CA ASP A 112 1.16 9.56 20.25
C ASP A 112 -0.37 9.61 20.14
N GLY A 113 -0.93 8.89 19.16
CA GLY A 113 -2.33 9.02 18.73
C GLY A 113 -3.32 8.40 19.72
N GLU A 114 -3.95 9.23 20.55
CA GLU A 114 -4.91 8.83 21.61
C GLU A 114 -4.36 7.75 22.57
N GLY A 115 -3.03 7.55 22.60
CA GLY A 115 -2.35 6.48 23.32
C GLY A 115 -2.61 5.05 22.79
N THR A 116 -3.39 4.90 21.72
CA THR A 116 -3.94 3.61 21.26
C THR A 116 -2.95 2.71 20.51
N ALA A 117 -1.83 3.26 20.03
CA ALA A 117 -0.76 2.49 19.40
C ALA A 117 0.36 2.18 20.41
N PRO A 118 0.85 0.93 20.52
CA PRO A 118 1.95 0.63 21.43
C PRO A 118 3.28 1.21 20.92
N LEU A 119 4.04 1.81 21.84
CA LEU A 119 5.28 2.54 21.54
C LEU A 119 6.38 1.61 20.99
N PHE A 120 6.53 0.47 21.65
CA PHE A 120 7.34 -0.67 21.23
C PHE A 120 6.44 -1.93 21.19
N PHE A 121 6.86 -2.96 20.47
CA PHE A 121 6.11 -4.22 20.31
C PHE A 121 6.99 -5.47 20.59
N ALA A 122 8.31 -5.30 20.62
CA ALA A 122 9.27 -6.37 20.88
C ALA A 122 10.53 -5.89 21.60
N ARG A 123 11.31 -6.83 22.14
CA ARG A 123 12.68 -6.62 22.62
C ARG A 123 13.61 -7.69 22.05
N LEU A 124 14.83 -7.32 21.67
CA LEU A 124 15.91 -8.25 21.32
C LEU A 124 17.02 -8.17 22.37
N ASP A 125 17.40 -9.33 22.92
CA ASP A 125 18.56 -9.46 23.82
C ASP A 125 19.71 -10.15 23.05
N TYR A 126 20.79 -9.42 22.78
CA TYR A 126 21.92 -9.90 21.98
C TYR A 126 22.98 -10.65 22.79
N ALA A 127 23.71 -11.56 22.14
CA ALA A 127 24.81 -12.29 22.75
C ALA A 127 25.99 -11.36 23.10
N PRO A 128 26.64 -11.51 24.27
CA PRO A 128 27.84 -10.75 24.61
C PRO A 128 29.02 -11.19 23.73
N ASP A 129 29.88 -10.23 23.38
CA ASP A 129 30.91 -10.45 22.38
C ASP A 129 32.04 -11.37 22.88
N ALA A 130 32.22 -12.52 22.24
CA ALA A 130 33.22 -13.52 22.63
C ALA A 130 34.67 -13.02 22.55
N ARG A 131 34.91 -11.89 21.85
CA ARG A 131 36.22 -11.25 21.71
C ARG A 131 36.61 -10.38 22.92
N GLY A 132 35.65 -9.78 23.62
CA GLY A 132 35.90 -8.88 24.75
C GLY A 132 36.33 -9.60 26.04
N ALA A 133 35.97 -10.87 26.19
CA ALA A 133 36.10 -11.62 27.45
C ALA A 133 37.53 -12.11 27.79
N ARG A 134 38.59 -11.65 27.11
CA ARG A 134 39.98 -12.13 27.31
C ARG A 134 40.95 -11.13 27.94
N ASP A 135 40.75 -9.82 27.78
CA ASP A 135 41.65 -8.81 28.37
C ASP A 135 41.08 -8.23 29.67
N GLY A 136 41.21 -9.01 30.74
CA GLY A 136 40.84 -8.63 32.11
C GLY A 136 41.76 -7.58 32.75
N ARG A 137 41.87 -6.38 32.16
CA ARG A 137 42.46 -5.19 32.80
C ARG A 137 41.61 -3.96 32.47
N GLY A 138 41.17 -3.25 33.51
CA GLY A 138 40.48 -1.97 33.34
C GLY A 138 41.41 -0.93 32.72
N GLY A 139 41.17 -0.60 31.45
CA GLY A 139 41.81 0.50 30.74
C GLY A 139 40.80 1.61 30.47
N SER A 140 41.21 2.86 30.64
CA SER A 140 40.45 4.02 30.17
C SER A 140 40.21 3.89 28.66
N VAL A 141 38.97 3.96 28.22
CA VAL A 141 38.68 4.20 26.80
C VAL A 141 39.12 5.63 26.50
N ASP A 142 40.30 5.78 25.89
CA ASP A 142 40.81 7.09 25.50
C ASP A 142 39.97 7.67 24.35
N ARG A 143 40.07 8.98 24.15
CA ARG A 143 39.17 9.77 23.32
C ARG A 143 39.21 9.30 21.86
N GLY A 144 38.06 9.36 21.20
CA GLY A 144 37.92 9.01 19.79
C GLY A 144 38.94 9.74 18.91
N VAL A 145 39.55 9.01 17.98
CA VAL A 145 40.44 9.56 16.96
C VAL A 145 39.67 10.62 16.17
N SER A 146 40.22 11.83 16.08
CA SER A 146 39.62 12.90 15.30
C SER A 146 39.48 12.48 13.83
N GLY A 147 38.26 12.52 13.30
CA GLY A 147 38.04 12.36 11.87
C GLY A 147 38.88 13.36 11.07
N ALA A 148 39.34 12.95 9.89
CA ALA A 148 40.09 13.84 9.02
C ALA A 148 39.24 15.07 8.64
N PRO A 149 39.81 16.28 8.55
CA PRO A 149 39.05 17.48 8.18
C PRO A 149 38.43 17.29 6.79
N GLY A 150 37.14 17.62 6.67
CA GLY A 150 36.38 17.50 5.42
C GLY A 150 37.01 18.29 4.28
N ALA A 151 36.86 17.78 3.05
CA ALA A 151 37.44 18.39 1.86
C ALA A 151 36.97 19.84 1.68
N SER A 152 37.91 20.75 1.43
CA SER A 152 37.59 22.15 1.16
C SER A 152 36.77 22.29 -0.12
N GLY A 153 35.72 23.12 -0.08
CA GLY A 153 34.87 23.42 -1.24
C GLY A 153 35.67 23.92 -2.44
N ALA A 154 35.23 23.55 -3.64
CA ALA A 154 35.91 23.91 -4.89
C ALA A 154 36.05 25.45 -5.02
N PRO A 155 37.23 25.98 -5.40
CA PRO A 155 37.39 27.40 -5.64
C PRO A 155 36.42 27.93 -6.70
N GLY A 156 35.89 29.13 -6.49
CA GLY A 156 35.06 29.80 -7.49
C GLY A 156 35.83 29.99 -8.81
N VAL A 157 35.17 29.71 -9.93
CA VAL A 157 35.78 29.81 -11.26
C VAL A 157 36.27 31.23 -11.54
N SER A 158 37.55 31.36 -11.88
CA SER A 158 38.13 32.64 -12.30
C SER A 158 37.56 33.06 -13.66
N GLY A 159 37.20 34.34 -13.78
CA GLY A 159 36.82 34.92 -15.06
C GLY A 159 37.96 34.83 -16.07
N ALA A 160 37.63 34.59 -17.35
CA ALA A 160 38.63 34.46 -18.41
C ALA A 160 39.49 35.74 -18.52
N PRO A 161 40.82 35.63 -18.77
CA PRO A 161 41.68 36.79 -18.92
C PRO A 161 41.21 37.72 -20.05
N GLY A 162 41.09 39.02 -19.77
CA GLY A 162 40.83 40.02 -20.79
C GLY A 162 42.01 40.13 -21.76
N VAL A 163 41.72 40.19 -23.06
CA VAL A 163 42.76 40.40 -24.10
C VAL A 163 43.40 41.77 -23.94
N SER A 164 44.73 41.83 -24.10
CA SER A 164 45.51 43.04 -23.90
C SER A 164 45.28 44.08 -25.00
N GLY A 165 44.70 45.24 -24.65
CA GLY A 165 44.51 46.35 -25.60
C GLY A 165 44.39 47.71 -24.90
N ALA A 166 45.36 48.59 -25.18
CA ALA A 166 45.45 50.03 -24.84
C ALA A 166 45.35 50.45 -23.35
N PRO A 167 46.23 51.33 -22.85
CA PRO A 167 46.12 51.88 -21.50
C PRO A 167 45.09 53.01 -21.43
N GLY A 168 44.21 53.01 -20.41
CA GLY A 168 43.53 54.23 -19.96
C GLY A 168 42.01 54.21 -19.79
N VAL A 169 41.46 53.32 -18.96
CA VAL A 169 40.27 53.62 -18.13
C VAL A 169 40.33 52.81 -16.83
N SER A 170 40.16 53.47 -15.69
CA SER A 170 40.01 52.81 -14.39
C SER A 170 38.57 52.33 -14.21
N GLY A 171 38.35 51.02 -14.28
CA GLY A 171 37.08 50.41 -13.89
C GLY A 171 36.79 50.66 -12.40
N ALA A 172 35.49 50.69 -12.03
CA ALA A 172 35.08 50.86 -10.65
C ALA A 172 35.56 49.69 -9.77
N PRO A 173 35.79 49.89 -8.46
CA PRO A 173 36.10 48.80 -7.54
C PRO A 173 35.05 47.70 -7.61
N GLY A 174 35.48 46.45 -7.77
CA GLY A 174 34.58 45.31 -7.69
C GLY A 174 33.93 45.26 -6.32
N VAL A 175 32.60 45.10 -6.29
CA VAL A 175 31.87 44.91 -5.03
C VAL A 175 32.43 43.67 -4.32
N SER A 176 32.81 43.84 -3.06
CA SER A 176 33.15 42.71 -2.19
C SER A 176 31.95 41.77 -2.13
N GLY A 177 32.12 40.51 -2.51
CA GLY A 177 31.11 39.50 -2.27
C GLY A 177 30.73 39.49 -0.79
N ALA A 178 29.43 39.35 -0.50
CA ALA A 178 28.97 39.23 0.88
C ALA A 178 29.74 38.08 1.57
N PRO A 179 30.13 38.23 2.85
CA PRO A 179 30.77 37.13 3.58
C PRO A 179 29.86 35.91 3.50
N GLY A 180 30.42 34.77 3.10
CA GLY A 180 29.65 33.55 2.94
C GLY A 180 28.90 33.23 4.22
N VAL A 181 27.56 33.18 4.15
CA VAL A 181 26.74 32.84 5.31
C VAL A 181 27.19 31.49 5.84
N SER A 182 27.57 31.44 7.11
CA SER A 182 27.82 30.19 7.81
C SER A 182 26.58 29.32 7.65
N GLY A 183 26.73 28.14 7.04
CA GLY A 183 25.62 27.24 6.76
C GLY A 183 24.80 27.01 8.01
N VAL A 184 23.51 27.34 7.96
CA VAL A 184 22.59 27.08 9.07
C VAL A 184 22.58 25.56 9.28
N PRO A 185 22.85 25.06 10.51
CA PRO A 185 22.70 23.63 10.81
C PRO A 185 21.32 23.16 10.36
N GLY A 186 21.25 21.98 9.75
CA GLY A 186 20.08 21.52 8.97
C GLY A 186 18.75 21.92 9.59
N ALA A 187 18.08 22.91 8.98
CA ALA A 187 16.75 23.34 9.40
C ALA A 187 15.66 22.33 8.97
N ASP A 188 16.00 21.48 8.00
CA ASP A 188 15.34 20.20 7.77
C ASP A 188 15.77 19.18 8.83
N GLY A 189 14.84 18.29 9.23
CA GLY A 189 15.11 17.15 10.11
C GLY A 189 15.90 16.03 9.43
N SER A 190 17.04 16.37 8.83
CA SER A 190 18.14 15.46 8.46
C SER A 190 18.82 14.97 9.73
N PHE A 191 18.34 13.85 10.26
CA PHE A 191 19.20 12.96 11.03
C PHE A 191 20.29 12.47 10.06
N GLU A 192 21.56 12.60 10.45
CA GLU A 192 22.66 11.99 9.72
C GLU A 192 22.45 10.47 9.69
N ALA A 193 22.46 9.87 8.50
CA ALA A 193 22.20 8.44 8.31
C ALA A 193 23.38 7.58 8.81
N ASP A 194 24.51 8.21 9.11
CA ASP A 194 25.72 7.69 9.75
C ASP A 194 25.45 7.06 11.13
N GLY A 195 24.28 7.32 11.72
CA GLY A 195 23.73 6.58 12.87
C GLY A 195 23.24 5.16 12.56
N SER A 196 23.75 4.51 11.51
CA SER A 196 23.48 3.11 11.24
C SER A 196 24.19 2.23 12.27
N PHE A 197 23.44 1.78 13.28
CA PHE A 197 23.91 0.72 14.18
C PHE A 197 24.10 -0.59 13.41
N GLU A 198 25.33 -0.83 12.95
CA GLU A 198 25.74 -2.12 12.39
C GLU A 198 25.61 -3.22 13.46
N ALA A 199 25.38 -4.46 13.03
CA ALA A 199 25.17 -5.59 13.94
C ALA A 199 26.37 -5.84 14.88
N ASP A 200 27.59 -5.51 14.43
CA ASP A 200 28.82 -5.58 15.23
C ASP A 200 28.77 -4.64 16.46
N GLY A 201 27.91 -3.61 16.46
CA GLY A 201 27.65 -2.71 17.60
C GLY A 201 26.51 -3.15 18.53
N ALA A 202 25.91 -4.33 18.31
CA ALA A 202 24.75 -4.83 19.06
C ALA A 202 25.12 -5.77 20.24
N ALA A 203 26.35 -6.29 20.27
CA ALA A 203 26.73 -7.37 21.18
C ALA A 203 26.50 -7.05 22.68
N GLY A 204 25.83 -7.95 23.39
CA GLY A 204 25.49 -7.83 24.81
C GLY A 204 24.43 -6.77 25.16
N ARG A 205 23.89 -6.04 24.18
CA ARG A 205 22.91 -4.97 24.38
C ARG A 205 21.47 -5.50 24.29
N ARG A 206 20.52 -4.71 24.78
CA ARG A 206 19.07 -4.95 24.65
C ARG A 206 18.45 -3.81 23.84
N PHE A 207 17.63 -4.13 22.85
CA PHE A 207 16.96 -3.14 22.01
C PHE A 207 15.45 -3.35 22.03
N TYR A 208 14.69 -2.30 22.34
CA TYR A 208 13.25 -2.28 22.19
C TYR A 208 12.89 -1.82 20.78
N LEU A 209 12.01 -2.55 20.10
CA LEU A 209 11.64 -2.28 18.71
C LEU A 209 10.26 -1.64 18.65
N GLY A 210 10.14 -0.56 17.87
CA GLY A 210 8.92 0.22 17.73
C GLY A 210 8.73 0.83 16.34
N ARG A 211 7.65 1.61 16.20
CA ARG A 211 7.24 2.23 14.92
C ARG A 211 8.05 3.47 14.52
N ARG A 212 8.87 3.97 15.45
CA ARG A 212 9.67 5.20 15.35
C ARG A 212 10.81 5.15 16.36
N HIS A 213 11.87 5.90 16.11
CA HIS A 213 12.91 6.12 17.11
C HIS A 213 12.39 6.98 18.29
N VAL A 214 12.79 6.63 19.51
CA VAL A 214 12.55 7.40 20.73
C VAL A 214 13.85 7.50 21.53
N ARG A 215 14.20 8.70 22.01
CA ARG A 215 15.40 9.01 22.81
C ARG A 215 15.09 10.13 23.80
N GLU A 216 15.86 10.25 24.88
CA GLU A 216 15.64 11.28 25.89
C GLU A 216 16.26 12.62 25.47
N SER A 217 17.54 12.62 25.08
CA SER A 217 18.27 13.79 24.57
C SER A 217 18.79 13.56 23.15
N ALA A 218 19.26 14.62 22.49
CA ALA A 218 19.99 14.49 21.23
C ALA A 218 21.43 13.99 21.50
N GLY A 219 21.78 12.83 20.93
CA GLY A 219 23.07 12.16 21.14
C GLY A 219 23.01 10.95 22.08
N ASP A 220 21.90 10.74 22.79
CA ASP A 220 21.68 9.55 23.60
C ASP A 220 21.40 8.30 22.75
N ASP A 221 21.72 7.12 23.30
CA ASP A 221 21.24 5.84 22.80
C ASP A 221 19.69 5.82 22.73
N PRO A 222 19.10 5.22 21.68
CA PRO A 222 17.65 5.15 21.54
C PRO A 222 17.02 4.24 22.61
N LEU A 223 16.02 4.75 23.32
CA LEU A 223 15.13 3.93 24.17
C LEU A 223 14.27 2.98 23.31
N VAL A 224 13.86 3.43 22.13
CA VAL A 224 13.14 2.61 21.15
C VAL A 224 13.78 2.79 19.78
N VAL A 225 14.10 1.67 19.14
CA VAL A 225 14.68 1.57 17.80
C VAL A 225 13.56 1.41 16.78
N ASP A 226 13.65 2.11 15.65
CA ASP A 226 12.68 1.96 14.55
C ASP A 226 12.87 0.58 13.87
N TRP A 227 11.76 -0.13 13.67
CA TRP A 227 11.72 -1.46 13.04
C TRP A 227 12.36 -1.52 11.65
N ARG A 228 12.54 -0.38 10.97
CA ARG A 228 13.18 -0.27 9.65
C ARG A 228 14.70 -0.32 9.69
N THR A 229 15.32 -0.13 10.85
CA THR A 229 16.76 -0.36 11.04
C THR A 229 17.13 -1.84 10.84
N ASP A 230 18.40 -2.13 10.56
CA ASP A 230 18.86 -3.51 10.44
C ASP A 230 19.11 -4.22 11.78
N VAL A 231 19.26 -3.49 12.89
CA VAL A 231 19.20 -4.05 14.26
C VAL A 231 17.86 -4.75 14.53
N ALA A 232 16.79 -4.34 13.86
CA ALA A 232 15.49 -4.99 13.92
C ALA A 232 15.34 -6.22 13.00
N ARG A 233 16.23 -6.44 12.03
CA ARG A 233 16.12 -7.55 11.05
C ARG A 233 16.09 -8.94 11.73
N PRO A 234 16.89 -9.23 12.77
CA PRO A 234 16.79 -10.49 13.52
C PRO A 234 15.43 -10.74 14.19
N PHE A 235 14.65 -9.72 14.52
CA PHE A 235 13.30 -9.94 15.08
C PHE A 235 12.40 -10.71 14.11
N TYR A 236 12.55 -10.48 12.81
CA TYR A 236 11.76 -11.12 11.76
C TYR A 236 12.36 -12.45 11.29
N ARG A 237 13.68 -12.52 11.11
CA ARG A 237 14.35 -13.65 10.43
C ARG A 237 15.03 -14.66 11.35
N ALA A 238 15.42 -14.26 12.56
CA ALA A 238 16.17 -15.15 13.43
C ALA A 238 15.30 -16.32 13.91
N HIS A 239 15.90 -17.50 13.95
CA HIS A 239 15.29 -18.76 14.37
C HIS A 239 16.39 -19.65 15.00
N ARG A 240 16.07 -20.81 15.57
CA ARG A 240 17.09 -21.63 16.26
C ARG A 240 18.20 -22.19 15.35
N GLY A 241 18.01 -22.17 14.02
CA GLY A 241 19.01 -22.57 13.02
C GLY A 241 20.00 -21.45 12.68
N ASP A 242 19.50 -20.24 12.45
CA ASP A 242 20.27 -19.00 12.42
C ASP A 242 19.72 -17.98 13.45
N PRO A 243 20.34 -17.90 14.64
CA PRO A 243 19.93 -16.94 15.68
C PRO A 243 20.34 -15.49 15.38
N MET A 244 21.12 -15.22 14.32
CA MET A 244 21.60 -13.88 13.94
C MET A 244 22.22 -13.06 15.09
N GLY A 245 22.89 -13.74 16.04
CA GLY A 245 23.51 -13.12 17.22
C GLY A 245 22.56 -12.79 18.39
N VAL A 246 21.26 -13.05 18.25
CA VAL A 246 20.25 -12.83 19.30
C VAL A 246 20.14 -14.05 20.22
N LEU A 247 20.14 -13.86 21.53
CA LEU A 247 19.88 -14.91 22.51
C LEU A 247 18.38 -15.15 22.69
N ARG A 248 17.61 -14.07 22.81
CA ARG A 248 16.17 -14.08 23.12
C ARG A 248 15.42 -12.97 22.39
N ARG A 249 14.26 -13.33 21.82
CA ARG A 249 13.27 -12.44 21.23
C ARG A 249 12.06 -12.35 22.17
N ARG A 250 11.72 -11.15 22.65
CA ARG A 250 10.49 -10.90 23.42
C ARG A 250 9.43 -10.26 22.52
N ARG A 251 8.18 -10.70 22.65
CA ARG A 251 6.98 -10.04 22.10
C ARG A 251 6.16 -9.44 23.25
N PHE A 252 5.47 -8.33 23.00
CA PHE A 252 4.63 -7.64 23.99
C PHE A 252 3.15 -7.63 23.58
N GLY A 253 2.27 -7.95 24.51
CA GLY A 253 0.82 -7.97 24.32
C GLY A 253 0.15 -6.76 24.98
N TYR A 254 -0.77 -6.12 24.24
CA TYR A 254 -1.40 -4.85 24.64
C TYR A 254 -2.93 -4.91 24.56
N ASP A 255 -3.59 -4.37 25.59
CA ASP A 255 -5.00 -3.98 25.48
C ASP A 255 -5.13 -2.45 25.54
N GLY A 256 -5.63 -1.87 24.46
CA GLY A 256 -5.53 -0.44 24.18
C GLY A 256 -4.14 0.14 24.49
N PRO A 257 -4.02 1.13 25.40
CA PRO A 257 -2.76 1.76 25.75
C PRO A 257 -1.91 0.98 26.78
N GLU A 258 -2.43 -0.11 27.37
CA GLU A 258 -1.83 -0.83 28.50
C GLU A 258 -1.06 -2.08 28.05
N LEU A 259 0.16 -2.23 28.59
CA LEU A 259 0.96 -3.45 28.44
C LEU A 259 0.42 -4.53 29.39
N THR A 260 -0.19 -5.58 28.85
CA THR A 260 -0.87 -6.62 29.64
C THR A 260 -0.11 -7.95 29.70
N ALA A 261 0.76 -8.24 28.74
CA ALA A 261 1.53 -9.49 28.69
C ALA A 261 2.87 -9.35 27.96
N PHE A 262 3.75 -10.34 28.14
CA PHE A 262 4.90 -10.57 27.27
C PHE A 262 5.11 -12.08 27.03
N GLU A 263 5.82 -12.40 25.96
CA GLU A 263 6.18 -13.77 25.55
C GLU A 263 7.68 -13.79 25.20
N ASP A 264 8.44 -14.71 25.80
CA ASP A 264 9.89 -14.84 25.62
C ASP A 264 10.25 -16.08 24.78
N GLU A 265 10.92 -15.85 23.65
CA GLU A 265 11.36 -16.88 22.72
C GLU A 265 12.90 -17.03 22.74
N PRO A 266 13.46 -18.11 23.31
CA PRO A 266 14.89 -18.36 23.27
C PRO A 266 15.33 -18.90 21.90
N LEU A 267 16.29 -18.21 21.30
CA LEU A 267 16.86 -18.51 19.97
C LEU A 267 18.18 -19.30 20.07
N THR A 268 18.88 -19.22 21.20
CA THR A 268 20.10 -20.01 21.46
C THR A 268 19.92 -20.97 22.64
N GLY A 269 20.63 -22.10 22.58
CA GLY A 269 20.69 -23.10 23.65
C GLY A 269 19.88 -24.37 23.38
N SER A 270 20.31 -25.48 23.96
CA SER A 270 19.68 -26.81 23.84
C SER A 270 18.48 -26.95 24.78
N GLY A 271 17.51 -26.04 24.69
CA GLY A 271 16.15 -26.31 25.14
C GLY A 271 15.52 -27.37 24.25
N SER A 272 14.74 -28.30 24.83
CA SER A 272 14.20 -29.46 24.13
C SER A 272 13.46 -29.10 22.84
N ALA A 273 13.50 -30.02 21.87
CA ALA A 273 12.69 -29.94 20.66
C ALA A 273 11.19 -29.95 21.02
N PRO A 274 10.32 -29.31 20.20
CA PRO A 274 8.88 -29.46 20.34
C PRO A 274 8.46 -30.87 19.90
N GLY A 275 8.47 -31.82 20.83
CA GLY A 275 8.04 -33.21 20.61
C GLY A 275 7.48 -33.82 21.89
N ASP A 276 6.33 -34.49 21.76
CA ASP A 276 5.69 -35.41 22.71
C ASP A 276 5.69 -35.01 24.20
N ALA A 277 5.05 -33.88 24.51
CA ALA A 277 4.50 -33.63 25.85
C ALA A 277 3.17 -34.39 26.08
N THR A 278 3.15 -35.69 25.76
CA THR A 278 1.94 -36.54 25.73
C THR A 278 1.55 -37.02 27.15
N THR A 279 1.50 -36.11 28.10
CA THR A 279 0.97 -36.33 29.47
C THR A 279 -0.42 -35.71 29.58
N GLY A 280 -1.42 -36.38 29.01
CA GLY A 280 -2.80 -35.92 29.00
C GLY A 280 -3.47 -35.99 30.37
N ALA A 281 -3.67 -34.83 31.02
CA ALA A 281 -4.73 -34.65 32.01
C ALA A 281 -6.01 -34.24 31.27
N SER A 282 -6.95 -35.17 31.09
CA SER A 282 -8.17 -34.94 30.32
C SER A 282 -9.14 -34.01 31.04
N VAL A 283 -9.24 -32.76 30.59
CA VAL A 283 -10.33 -31.85 30.98
C VAL A 283 -11.62 -32.29 30.26
N PRO A 284 -12.74 -32.54 30.97
CA PRO A 284 -13.97 -33.01 30.34
C PRO A 284 -14.65 -31.90 29.51
N PRO A 285 -15.25 -32.23 28.35
CA PRO A 285 -15.97 -31.24 27.53
C PRO A 285 -17.33 -30.91 28.15
N GLY A 286 -17.44 -29.79 28.85
CA GLY A 286 -18.70 -29.44 29.53
C GLY A 286 -18.66 -28.19 30.42
N GLY A 287 -17.98 -27.13 30.01
CA GLY A 287 -17.96 -25.87 30.76
C GLY A 287 -17.67 -24.66 29.87
N ALA A 288 -18.50 -23.62 29.97
CA ALA A 288 -18.20 -22.33 29.33
C ALA A 288 -17.03 -21.65 30.06
N PRO A 289 -16.13 -20.94 29.34
CA PRO A 289 -15.02 -20.24 29.99
C PRO A 289 -15.56 -19.12 30.88
N PRO A 290 -15.07 -18.96 32.12
CA PRO A 290 -15.48 -17.86 32.99
C PRO A 290 -15.01 -16.52 32.43
N ALA A 291 -15.93 -15.57 32.31
CA ALA A 291 -15.61 -14.21 31.88
C ALA A 291 -14.92 -13.43 33.01
N GLY A 292 -13.65 -13.10 32.82
CA GLY A 292 -12.86 -12.27 33.74
C GLY A 292 -11.81 -13.06 34.53
N GLY A 293 -10.53 -12.82 34.24
CA GLY A 293 -9.41 -13.45 34.95
C GLY A 293 -8.17 -13.67 34.08
N LEU A 294 -7.47 -12.59 33.70
CA LEU A 294 -6.16 -12.72 33.06
C LEU A 294 -5.12 -13.21 34.08
N ALA A 295 -4.75 -14.50 34.00
CA ALA A 295 -3.65 -15.04 34.78
C ALA A 295 -2.32 -14.45 34.28
N ALA A 296 -1.73 -13.55 35.06
CA ALA A 296 -0.46 -12.90 34.75
C ALA A 296 0.73 -13.86 34.98
N GLY A 297 1.00 -14.68 33.97
CA GLY A 297 2.15 -15.57 33.85
C GLY A 297 2.43 -15.85 32.37
N GLY A 298 3.68 -16.17 32.01
CA GLY A 298 4.09 -16.33 30.62
C GLY A 298 3.25 -17.38 29.87
N LEU A 299 2.58 -16.96 28.79
CA LEU A 299 1.86 -17.87 27.90
C LEU A 299 2.84 -18.82 27.20
N ALA A 300 2.37 -20.01 26.85
CA ALA A 300 3.12 -20.92 25.99
C ALA A 300 3.44 -20.23 24.64
N ALA A 301 4.65 -20.49 24.12
CA ALA A 301 5.20 -19.80 22.96
C ALA A 301 4.27 -19.92 21.72
N GLY A 302 4.06 -18.80 21.02
CA GLY A 302 3.12 -18.64 19.91
C GLY A 302 1.87 -17.82 20.25
N GLY A 303 1.39 -17.90 21.51
CA GLY A 303 0.06 -17.44 21.90
C GLY A 303 -0.20 -15.93 21.78
N LEU A 304 0.81 -15.05 21.81
CA LEU A 304 0.59 -13.61 21.56
C LEU A 304 0.57 -13.25 20.07
N LEU A 305 1.37 -13.94 19.25
CA LEU A 305 1.42 -13.70 17.80
C LEU A 305 0.10 -14.10 17.13
N GLU A 306 -0.44 -15.27 17.50
CA GLU A 306 -1.72 -15.76 16.99
C GLU A 306 -2.86 -14.81 17.37
N ARG A 307 -2.96 -14.39 18.64
CA ARG A 307 -4.03 -13.50 19.12
C ARG A 307 -4.03 -12.12 18.46
N GLU A 308 -2.87 -11.55 18.15
CA GLU A 308 -2.80 -10.24 17.47
C GLU A 308 -3.12 -10.37 15.96
N ILE A 309 -2.82 -11.52 15.34
CA ILE A 309 -3.25 -11.85 13.96
C ILE A 309 -4.78 -12.04 13.90
N GLU A 310 -5.37 -12.71 14.90
CA GLU A 310 -6.82 -12.99 14.98
C GLU A 310 -7.67 -11.79 15.47
N ARG A 311 -7.05 -10.69 15.92
CA ARG A 311 -7.74 -9.59 16.61
C ARG A 311 -8.79 -8.89 15.71
N PRO A 312 -10.10 -8.90 16.06
CA PRO A 312 -11.18 -8.44 15.18
C PRO A 312 -11.00 -7.04 14.59
N ARG A 313 -11.48 -6.85 13.35
CA ARG A 313 -11.24 -5.64 12.53
C ARG A 313 -12.38 -4.62 12.67
N SER A 314 -12.15 -3.61 13.51
CA SER A 314 -12.98 -2.42 13.62
C SER A 314 -12.26 -1.20 13.01
N GLY A 315 -12.84 -0.62 11.96
CA GLY A 315 -12.30 0.58 11.29
C GLY A 315 -11.26 0.26 10.20
N PRO A 316 -10.31 1.18 9.92
CA PRO A 316 -9.36 1.06 8.82
C PRO A 316 -8.33 -0.06 9.04
N MET A 317 -7.55 -0.38 8.00
CA MET A 317 -6.54 -1.44 8.09
C MET A 317 -5.50 -1.12 9.17
N ARG A 318 -5.24 -2.10 10.04
CA ARG A 318 -4.12 -2.04 10.99
C ARG A 318 -2.79 -2.32 10.30
N ASP A 319 -1.78 -1.59 10.77
CA ASP A 319 -0.36 -1.92 10.67
C ASP A 319 -0.08 -3.39 11.06
N ILE A 320 0.95 -4.01 10.46
CA ILE A 320 1.35 -5.40 10.71
C ILE A 320 2.78 -5.55 11.24
N VAL A 321 3.51 -4.47 11.54
CA VAL A 321 4.93 -4.49 11.97
C VAL A 321 5.25 -5.56 13.01
N ALA A 322 4.41 -5.77 14.03
CA ALA A 322 4.66 -6.78 15.06
C ALA A 322 4.49 -8.25 14.59
N THR A 323 3.94 -8.47 13.39
CA THR A 323 3.45 -9.76 12.87
C THR A 323 3.97 -10.12 11.46
N ILE A 324 4.88 -9.31 10.90
CA ILE A 324 5.55 -9.59 9.60
C ILE A 324 6.27 -10.96 9.68
N GLN A 325 6.02 -11.81 8.68
CA GLN A 325 6.66 -13.13 8.54
C GLN A 325 8.03 -13.03 7.83
N PRO A 326 8.95 -14.02 7.93
CA PRO A 326 10.28 -13.94 7.31
C PRO A 326 10.25 -13.68 5.80
N GLU A 327 9.42 -14.43 5.08
CA GLU A 327 9.12 -14.28 3.64
C GLU A 327 8.58 -12.87 3.27
N GLN A 328 7.88 -12.22 4.20
CA GLN A 328 7.36 -10.87 4.02
C GLN A 328 8.42 -9.79 4.31
N ASP A 329 9.29 -9.99 5.30
CA ASP A 329 10.42 -9.08 5.57
C ASP A 329 11.42 -9.06 4.40
N GLU A 330 11.53 -10.15 3.63
CA GLU A 330 12.30 -10.19 2.38
C GLU A 330 11.72 -9.29 1.29
N ILE A 331 10.41 -9.34 1.07
CA ILE A 331 9.72 -8.38 0.19
C ILE A 331 9.88 -6.95 0.71
N VAL A 332 9.68 -6.72 2.01
CA VAL A 332 9.74 -5.37 2.61
C VAL A 332 11.13 -4.75 2.48
N ARG A 333 12.20 -5.51 2.75
CA ARG A 333 13.59 -4.99 2.79
C ARG A 333 14.38 -5.06 1.48
N ALA A 334 13.84 -5.63 0.39
CA ALA A 334 14.55 -5.63 -0.90
C ALA A 334 14.85 -4.18 -1.36
N ASP A 335 16.02 -3.94 -1.98
CA ASP A 335 16.49 -2.59 -2.34
C ASP A 335 15.51 -1.82 -3.27
N LEU A 336 15.57 -0.49 -3.27
CA LEU A 336 14.77 0.37 -4.15
C LEU A 336 14.96 0.08 -5.65
N ALA A 337 16.10 -0.43 -6.10
CA ALA A 337 16.30 -0.84 -7.49
C ALA A 337 15.48 -2.10 -7.86
N VAL A 338 15.14 -2.94 -6.88
CA VAL A 338 14.36 -4.16 -7.12
C VAL A 338 12.89 -3.82 -7.28
N SER A 339 12.36 -4.01 -8.49
CA SER A 339 10.92 -4.08 -8.70
C SER A 339 10.43 -5.49 -8.33
N VAL A 340 9.37 -5.56 -7.54
CA VAL A 340 8.83 -6.81 -6.97
C VAL A 340 7.38 -6.98 -7.41
N CYS A 341 6.97 -8.23 -7.64
CA CYS A 341 5.60 -8.67 -7.85
C CYS A 341 5.25 -9.71 -6.79
N VAL A 342 4.13 -9.54 -6.10
CA VAL A 342 3.67 -10.43 -5.03
C VAL A 342 2.35 -11.07 -5.47
N GLN A 343 2.42 -12.33 -5.88
CA GLN A 343 1.25 -13.20 -6.00
C GLN A 343 0.89 -13.65 -4.58
N GLY A 344 -0.13 -13.03 -3.99
CA GLY A 344 -0.51 -13.27 -2.60
C GLY A 344 -1.94 -13.78 -2.49
N ALA A 345 -2.10 -15.03 -2.06
CA ALA A 345 -3.40 -15.63 -1.79
C ALA A 345 -4.20 -14.85 -0.72
N PRO A 346 -5.53 -15.06 -0.59
CA PRO A 346 -6.34 -14.38 0.41
C PRO A 346 -5.83 -14.57 1.84
N GLY A 347 -5.77 -13.49 2.60
CA GLY A 347 -5.27 -13.52 3.99
C GLY A 347 -3.75 -13.64 4.17
N THR A 348 -2.95 -13.60 3.10
CA THR A 348 -1.47 -13.52 3.14
C THR A 348 -0.93 -12.14 3.53
N GLY A 349 -1.78 -11.11 3.52
CA GLY A 349 -1.40 -9.74 3.90
C GLY A 349 -0.73 -8.91 2.80
N LYS A 350 -0.75 -9.34 1.52
CA LYS A 350 -0.06 -8.70 0.36
C LYS A 350 -0.06 -7.16 0.37
N THR A 351 -1.23 -6.54 0.55
CA THR A 351 -1.41 -5.07 0.61
C THR A 351 -0.59 -4.44 1.73
N ALA A 352 -0.63 -5.03 2.92
CA ALA A 352 0.11 -4.53 4.07
C ALA A 352 1.62 -4.66 3.83
N VAL A 353 2.09 -5.79 3.31
CA VAL A 353 3.50 -6.00 2.92
C VAL A 353 3.96 -4.91 1.95
N GLY A 354 3.18 -4.56 0.93
CA GLY A 354 3.49 -3.46 0.02
C GLY A 354 3.56 -2.07 0.67
N LEU A 355 2.65 -1.76 1.61
CA LEU A 355 2.69 -0.50 2.35
C LEU A 355 3.89 -0.43 3.32
N HIS A 356 4.28 -1.56 3.91
CA HIS A 356 5.46 -1.64 4.78
C HIS A 356 6.75 -1.53 3.97
N ARG A 357 6.78 -2.10 2.76
CA ARG A 357 7.82 -1.85 1.76
C ARG A 357 7.92 -0.35 1.43
N ALA A 358 6.80 0.34 1.24
CA ALA A 358 6.80 1.80 1.06
C ALA A 358 7.49 2.54 2.21
N ALA A 359 7.11 2.22 3.45
CA ALA A 359 7.64 2.86 4.66
C ALA A 359 9.12 2.53 4.93
N TYR A 360 9.57 1.32 4.58
CA TYR A 360 10.99 0.95 4.59
C TYR A 360 11.78 1.73 3.53
N LEU A 361 11.31 1.75 2.28
CA LEU A 361 12.01 2.45 1.19
C LEU A 361 12.10 3.97 1.43
N LEU A 362 11.06 4.58 2.02
CA LEU A 362 11.06 6.00 2.42
C LEU A 362 12.05 6.33 3.55
N PHE A 363 12.32 5.36 4.43
CA PHE A 363 13.34 5.47 5.47
C PHE A 363 14.75 5.30 4.87
N THR A 364 15.00 4.17 4.20
CA THR A 364 16.32 3.76 3.71
C THR A 364 16.82 4.60 2.52
N HIS A 365 15.92 5.11 1.68
CA HIS A 365 16.27 5.88 0.47
C HIS A 365 15.67 7.29 0.46
N ARG A 366 15.54 7.88 1.65
CA ARG A 366 14.83 9.14 1.94
C ARG A 366 15.17 10.27 0.97
N GLU A 367 16.45 10.49 0.65
CA GLU A 367 16.88 11.58 -0.25
C GLU A 367 16.34 11.43 -1.67
N ARG A 368 16.32 10.20 -2.20
CA ARG A 368 15.82 9.89 -3.55
C ARG A 368 14.31 10.06 -3.59
N LEU A 369 13.60 9.47 -2.63
CA LEU A 369 12.13 9.45 -2.62
C LEU A 369 11.49 10.75 -2.11
N ALA A 370 12.18 11.57 -1.33
CA ALA A 370 11.69 12.91 -0.97
C ALA A 370 11.56 13.85 -2.18
N ARG A 371 12.36 13.63 -3.23
CA ARG A 371 12.30 14.38 -4.50
C ARG A 371 11.44 13.69 -5.55
N ALA A 372 11.60 12.38 -5.72
CA ALA A 372 10.91 11.62 -6.76
C ALA A 372 9.49 11.17 -6.36
N GLY A 373 9.16 11.18 -5.07
CA GLY A 373 7.85 10.80 -4.53
C GLY A 373 7.53 9.30 -4.60
N VAL A 374 6.47 8.92 -3.88
CA VAL A 374 5.87 7.58 -3.89
C VAL A 374 4.38 7.71 -4.17
N LEU A 375 3.84 6.78 -4.96
CA LEU A 375 2.43 6.69 -5.33
C LEU A 375 1.90 5.28 -5.04
N VAL A 376 0.75 5.19 -4.38
CA VAL A 376 -0.04 3.96 -4.20
C VAL A 376 -1.26 4.05 -5.11
N VAL A 377 -1.46 3.03 -5.93
CA VAL A 377 -2.62 2.86 -6.81
C VAL A 377 -3.43 1.66 -6.35
N GLY A 378 -4.73 1.88 -6.16
CA GLY A 378 -5.68 0.85 -5.73
C GLY A 378 -6.94 0.83 -6.61
N PRO A 379 -7.76 -0.23 -6.52
CA PRO A 379 -8.90 -0.47 -7.40
C PRO A 379 -10.04 0.54 -7.25
N ASN A 380 -10.30 1.06 -6.04
CA ASN A 380 -11.40 1.99 -5.76
C ASN A 380 -11.10 2.88 -4.54
N ARG A 381 -11.94 3.89 -4.31
CA ARG A 381 -11.77 4.85 -3.20
C ARG A 381 -12.07 4.26 -1.82
N ALA A 382 -13.06 3.38 -1.70
CA ALA A 382 -13.37 2.67 -0.45
C ALA A 382 -12.12 1.95 0.11
N PHE A 383 -11.42 1.23 -0.75
CA PHE A 383 -10.13 0.59 -0.47
C PHE A 383 -9.03 1.62 -0.14
N LEU A 384 -8.86 2.67 -0.95
CA LEU A 384 -7.83 3.67 -0.69
C LEU A 384 -8.02 4.41 0.63
N GLY A 385 -9.26 4.63 1.06
CA GLY A 385 -9.61 5.14 2.39
C GLY A 385 -9.34 4.11 3.50
N TYR A 386 -9.73 2.85 3.29
CA TYR A 386 -9.45 1.75 4.22
C TYR A 386 -7.95 1.55 4.50
N ILE A 387 -7.07 1.72 3.50
CA ILE A 387 -5.62 1.61 3.67
C ILE A 387 -4.94 2.92 4.14
N ALA A 388 -5.61 4.06 4.05
CA ALA A 388 -5.02 5.39 4.28
C ALA A 388 -4.42 5.58 5.68
N ALA A 389 -4.91 4.85 6.69
CA ALA A 389 -4.43 4.95 8.07
C ALA A 389 -3.04 4.30 8.30
N VAL A 390 -2.65 3.31 7.49
CA VAL A 390 -1.45 2.48 7.76
C VAL A 390 -0.17 3.33 7.73
N LEU A 391 0.10 4.01 6.61
CA LEU A 391 1.34 4.76 6.42
C LEU A 391 1.56 5.88 7.45
N PRO A 392 0.54 6.68 7.85
CA PRO A 392 0.62 7.59 8.98
C PRO A 392 1.06 6.95 10.30
N THR A 393 0.61 5.72 10.63
CA THR A 393 1.05 5.04 11.86
C THR A 393 2.52 4.61 11.82
N LEU A 394 3.07 4.38 10.62
CA LEU A 394 4.49 4.14 10.35
C LEU A 394 5.32 5.44 10.23
N GLY A 395 4.68 6.60 10.41
CA GLY A 395 5.32 7.92 10.34
C GLY A 395 5.38 8.56 8.94
N GLU A 396 4.77 7.94 7.93
CA GLU A 396 4.85 8.39 6.53
C GLU A 396 3.59 9.14 6.07
N PHE A 397 3.75 10.44 5.83
CA PHE A 397 2.67 11.39 5.48
C PHE A 397 2.83 12.02 4.09
N THR A 398 3.71 11.47 3.24
CA THR A 398 4.12 12.05 1.95
C THR A 398 3.69 11.24 0.74
N VAL A 399 3.20 10.02 0.96
CA VAL A 399 2.75 9.10 -0.10
C VAL A 399 1.43 9.60 -0.68
N ARG A 400 1.33 9.62 -2.01
CA ARG A 400 0.08 9.94 -2.71
C ARG A 400 -0.72 8.66 -2.93
N HIS A 401 -2.02 8.70 -2.67
CA HIS A 401 -2.96 7.63 -2.99
C HIS A 401 -3.84 8.10 -4.16
N SER A 402 -4.14 7.24 -5.13
CA SER A 402 -5.04 7.57 -6.25
C SER A 402 -5.59 6.32 -6.94
N THR A 403 -6.77 6.41 -7.55
CA THR A 403 -7.30 5.36 -8.43
C THR A 403 -6.72 5.47 -9.85
N LEU A 404 -6.92 4.44 -10.67
CA LEU A 404 -6.49 4.45 -12.09
C LEU A 404 -7.16 5.56 -12.89
N ASP A 405 -8.45 5.81 -12.65
CA ASP A 405 -9.23 6.79 -13.40
C ASP A 405 -8.83 8.22 -13.03
N GLU A 406 -8.56 8.50 -11.75
CA GLU A 406 -7.99 9.78 -11.29
C GLU A 406 -6.62 10.08 -11.92
N LEU A 407 -5.79 9.06 -12.15
CA LEU A 407 -4.51 9.24 -12.85
C LEU A 407 -4.69 9.66 -14.31
N VAL A 408 -5.84 9.41 -14.93
CA VAL A 408 -6.15 9.74 -16.32
C VAL A 408 -7.34 10.70 -16.50
N ASP A 409 -7.83 11.34 -15.42
CA ASP A 409 -8.90 12.36 -15.41
C ASP A 409 -8.45 13.67 -16.07
N THR A 410 -8.21 13.53 -17.36
CA THR A 410 -7.76 14.54 -18.31
C THR A 410 -8.90 14.95 -19.24
N VAL A 411 -9.96 14.14 -19.25
CA VAL A 411 -11.25 14.32 -19.92
C VAL A 411 -12.32 13.66 -19.05
N ALA A 412 -13.51 14.26 -18.97
CA ALA A 412 -14.59 13.70 -18.14
C ALA A 412 -15.21 12.44 -18.78
N ALA A 413 -14.78 11.26 -18.32
CA ALA A 413 -15.32 9.97 -18.73
C ALA A 413 -16.77 9.80 -18.23
N ARG A 414 -17.75 9.91 -19.14
CA ARG A 414 -19.20 9.82 -18.87
C ARG A 414 -19.99 9.09 -19.98
N GLY A 415 -19.27 8.41 -20.85
CA GLY A 415 -19.77 7.37 -21.74
C GLY A 415 -19.53 5.99 -21.15
N VAL A 416 -20.14 4.97 -21.74
CA VAL A 416 -19.97 3.56 -21.39
C VAL A 416 -19.72 2.81 -22.69
N ASP A 417 -18.68 1.99 -22.72
CA ASP A 417 -18.38 1.09 -23.84
C ASP A 417 -19.02 -0.28 -23.61
N GLY A 418 -19.34 -0.98 -24.70
CA GLY A 418 -19.58 -2.43 -24.65
C GLY A 418 -18.29 -3.20 -24.35
N VAL A 419 -18.42 -4.41 -23.79
CA VAL A 419 -17.28 -5.21 -23.28
C VAL A 419 -16.20 -5.46 -24.35
N GLU A 420 -16.60 -5.77 -25.59
CA GLU A 420 -15.68 -5.97 -26.72
C GLU A 420 -14.85 -4.71 -27.01
N ALA A 421 -15.53 -3.55 -27.07
CA ALA A 421 -14.88 -2.27 -27.32
C ALA A 421 -13.98 -1.82 -26.16
N ALA A 422 -14.41 -2.02 -24.90
CA ALA A 422 -13.59 -1.73 -23.74
C ALA A 422 -12.33 -2.62 -23.69
N THR A 423 -12.47 -3.90 -24.02
CA THR A 423 -11.36 -4.87 -24.09
C THR A 423 -10.37 -4.49 -25.20
N LEU A 424 -10.87 -4.17 -26.40
CA LEU A 424 -10.05 -3.78 -27.54
C LEU A 424 -9.37 -2.41 -27.35
N LYS A 425 -10.03 -1.47 -26.67
CA LYS A 425 -9.43 -0.19 -26.20
C LYS A 425 -8.41 -0.41 -25.08
N GLY A 426 -8.52 -1.50 -24.32
CA GLY A 426 -7.56 -1.94 -23.31
C GLY A 426 -6.31 -2.65 -23.86
N ASP A 427 -6.32 -3.08 -25.12
CA ASP A 427 -5.24 -3.84 -25.75
C ASP A 427 -4.00 -2.96 -26.06
N ALA A 428 -2.81 -3.46 -25.71
CA ALA A 428 -1.53 -2.80 -25.99
C ALA A 428 -1.25 -2.61 -27.50
N ARG A 429 -1.91 -3.36 -28.40
CA ARG A 429 -1.90 -3.12 -29.85
C ARG A 429 -2.38 -1.72 -30.19
N LEU A 430 -3.41 -1.20 -29.50
CA LEU A 430 -3.99 0.11 -29.80
C LEU A 430 -2.99 1.26 -29.54
N ALA A 431 -2.05 1.11 -28.60
CA ALA A 431 -0.94 2.06 -28.42
C ALA A 431 -0.09 2.25 -29.70
N THR A 432 0.07 1.19 -30.50
CA THR A 432 0.78 1.28 -31.79
C THR A 432 -0.07 1.96 -32.87
N VAL A 433 -1.39 1.74 -32.86
CA VAL A 433 -2.34 2.46 -33.74
C VAL A 433 -2.33 3.96 -33.41
N VAL A 434 -2.44 4.36 -32.13
CA VAL A 434 -2.39 5.75 -31.68
C VAL A 434 -1.08 6.43 -32.10
N ARG A 435 0.07 5.75 -31.94
CA ARG A 435 1.38 6.24 -32.37
C ARG A 435 1.48 6.45 -33.88
N ARG A 436 0.95 5.51 -34.68
CA ARG A 436 0.90 5.64 -36.14
C ARG A 436 -0.04 6.77 -36.57
N ALA A 437 -1.19 6.93 -35.91
CA ALA A 437 -2.13 8.02 -36.18
C ALA A 437 -1.54 9.41 -35.86
N LEU A 438 -0.73 9.53 -34.81
CA LEU A 438 0.05 10.74 -34.52
C LEU A 438 1.07 11.04 -35.65
N HIS A 439 1.71 10.01 -36.19
CA HIS A 439 2.72 10.15 -37.25
C HIS A 439 2.12 10.39 -38.65
N ASP A 440 0.87 9.96 -38.92
CA ASP A 440 0.10 10.26 -40.16
C ASP A 440 -0.10 11.77 -40.39
N GLY A 441 0.03 12.60 -39.35
CA GLY A 441 -0.04 14.06 -39.43
C GLY A 441 1.20 14.73 -40.04
N LEU A 442 2.36 14.05 -40.09
CA LEU A 442 3.62 14.65 -40.57
C LEU A 442 3.64 14.81 -42.09
N ARG A 443 4.27 15.88 -42.59
CA ARG A 443 4.47 16.15 -44.04
C ARG A 443 5.94 16.42 -44.32
N SER A 444 6.44 16.01 -45.48
CA SER A 444 7.76 16.42 -45.96
C SER A 444 7.77 17.92 -46.26
N PRO A 445 8.86 18.65 -45.98
CA PRO A 445 9.03 20.01 -46.51
C PRO A 445 8.94 20.06 -48.04
N ASP A 446 8.26 21.07 -48.56
CA ASP A 446 7.97 21.30 -49.99
C ASP A 446 8.42 22.70 -50.47
N GLY A 447 9.33 23.35 -49.73
CA GLY A 447 9.93 24.61 -50.14
C GLY A 447 10.86 25.27 -49.10
N PRO A 448 11.54 26.36 -49.49
CA PRO A 448 12.53 27.06 -48.66
C PRO A 448 11.88 28.05 -47.66
N VAL A 449 12.38 28.08 -46.43
CA VAL A 449 11.86 28.96 -45.38
C VAL A 449 12.54 30.34 -45.41
N ARG A 450 11.76 31.39 -45.62
CA ARG A 450 12.24 32.79 -45.68
C ARG A 450 11.92 33.53 -44.38
N VAL A 451 12.94 34.09 -43.73
CA VAL A 451 12.82 34.74 -42.41
C VAL A 451 13.40 36.14 -42.45
N VAL A 452 12.63 37.12 -41.95
CA VAL A 452 13.06 38.53 -41.86
C VAL A 452 13.50 38.84 -40.43
N THR A 453 14.63 39.52 -40.29
CA THR A 453 15.22 39.96 -39.03
C THR A 453 15.54 41.45 -39.07
N SER A 454 15.90 42.05 -37.93
CA SER A 454 16.37 43.44 -37.87
C SER A 454 17.67 43.71 -38.65
N VAL A 455 18.46 42.67 -38.92
CA VAL A 455 19.78 42.77 -39.60
C VAL A 455 19.75 42.34 -41.06
N GLY A 456 18.69 41.69 -41.53
CA GLY A 456 18.63 41.15 -42.90
C GLY A 456 17.48 40.20 -43.17
N ARG A 457 17.41 39.71 -44.41
CA ARG A 457 16.48 38.68 -44.88
C ARG A 457 17.27 37.40 -45.17
N TRP A 458 16.89 36.32 -44.52
CA TRP A 458 17.59 35.03 -44.60
C TRP A 458 16.68 33.97 -45.20
N THR A 459 17.27 33.03 -45.92
CA THR A 459 16.56 31.86 -46.47
C THR A 459 17.26 30.60 -46.00
N VAL A 460 16.49 29.62 -45.55
CA VAL A 460 16.94 28.24 -45.33
C VAL A 460 16.50 27.44 -46.55
N GLY A 461 17.43 26.67 -47.14
CA GLY A 461 17.15 25.89 -48.34
C GLY A 461 16.17 24.75 -48.08
N GLU A 462 15.51 24.27 -49.13
CA GLU A 462 14.58 23.14 -49.05
C GLU A 462 15.31 21.86 -48.58
N GLU A 463 16.46 21.54 -49.18
CA GLU A 463 17.30 20.40 -48.76
C GLU A 463 17.78 20.51 -47.31
N GLU A 464 18.16 21.72 -46.86
CA GLU A 464 18.58 21.95 -45.48
C GLU A 464 17.39 21.76 -44.51
N PHE A 465 16.22 22.31 -44.84
CA PHE A 465 15.02 22.14 -44.02
C PHE A 465 14.55 20.68 -43.99
N ALA A 466 14.63 19.96 -45.12
CA ALA A 466 14.39 18.53 -45.20
C ALA A 466 15.37 17.71 -44.33
N GLY A 467 16.65 18.07 -44.31
CA GLY A 467 17.64 17.47 -43.41
C GLY A 467 17.34 17.73 -41.93
N LEU A 468 17.00 18.97 -41.56
CA LEU A 468 16.63 19.33 -40.19
C LEU A 468 15.34 18.62 -39.72
N PHE A 469 14.37 18.46 -40.63
CA PHE A 469 13.14 17.68 -40.41
C PHE A 469 13.44 16.19 -40.26
N ALA A 470 14.27 15.61 -41.13
CA ALA A 470 14.64 14.20 -41.10
C ALA A 470 15.34 13.81 -39.78
N ASP A 471 16.26 14.64 -39.28
CA ASP A 471 16.88 14.47 -37.97
C ASP A 471 15.84 14.46 -36.82
N ALA A 472 14.88 15.38 -36.85
CA ALA A 472 13.84 15.47 -35.81
C ALA A 472 12.88 14.27 -35.89
N ALA A 473 12.51 13.85 -37.10
CA ALA A 473 11.68 12.69 -37.37
C ALA A 473 12.39 11.37 -36.99
N ALA A 474 13.71 11.27 -37.19
CA ALA A 474 14.51 10.13 -36.73
C ALA A 474 14.53 10.05 -35.20
N GLY A 475 14.75 11.18 -34.51
CA GLY A 475 14.69 11.25 -33.05
C GLY A 475 13.34 10.81 -32.47
N LEU A 476 12.23 11.25 -33.09
CA LEU A 476 10.87 10.82 -32.72
C LEU A 476 10.65 9.32 -32.98
N ARG A 477 11.02 8.81 -34.17
CA ARG A 477 10.86 7.38 -34.53
C ARG A 477 11.66 6.45 -33.62
N ALA A 478 12.81 6.90 -33.13
CA ALA A 478 13.64 6.20 -32.15
C ALA A 478 13.14 6.34 -30.69
N GLY A 479 12.04 7.06 -30.43
CA GLY A 479 11.50 7.28 -29.09
C GLY A 479 12.33 8.21 -28.18
N THR A 480 13.44 8.76 -28.69
CA THR A 480 14.38 9.58 -27.89
C THR A 480 13.86 10.96 -27.51
N ILE A 481 12.81 11.44 -28.20
CA ILE A 481 12.16 12.73 -27.97
C ILE A 481 10.65 12.60 -28.26
N ARG A 482 9.81 13.27 -27.44
CA ARG A 482 8.35 13.31 -27.63
C ARG A 482 7.96 14.26 -28.78
N TYR A 483 6.77 14.12 -29.34
CA TYR A 483 6.36 14.85 -30.55
C TYR A 483 6.43 16.38 -30.41
N ALA A 484 5.99 16.94 -29.27
CA ALA A 484 6.07 18.38 -29.01
C ALA A 484 7.53 18.85 -28.87
N ALA A 485 8.36 18.10 -28.13
CA ALA A 485 9.78 18.39 -27.98
C ALA A 485 10.55 18.29 -29.31
N ALA A 486 10.18 17.36 -30.18
CA ALA A 486 10.74 17.22 -31.52
C ALA A 486 10.35 18.40 -32.44
N ARG A 487 9.09 18.85 -32.37
CA ARG A 487 8.60 20.04 -33.08
C ARG A 487 9.33 21.32 -32.65
N ASP A 488 9.53 21.52 -31.35
CA ASP A 488 10.24 22.68 -30.82
C ASP A 488 11.77 22.61 -31.06
N ARG A 489 12.33 21.39 -31.10
CA ARG A 489 13.71 21.14 -31.55
C ARG A 489 13.88 21.48 -33.04
N LEU A 490 12.90 21.19 -33.89
CA LEU A 490 12.90 21.59 -35.30
C LEU A 490 12.86 23.12 -35.45
N ALA A 491 11.94 23.80 -34.74
CA ALA A 491 11.87 25.27 -34.72
C ALA A 491 13.18 25.93 -34.24
N THR A 492 13.79 25.39 -33.18
CA THR A 492 15.07 25.87 -32.64
C THR A 492 16.22 25.67 -33.63
N ARG A 493 16.28 24.52 -34.29
CA ARG A 493 17.30 24.22 -35.31
C ARG A 493 17.13 25.04 -36.59
N LEU A 494 15.90 25.33 -37.00
CA LEU A 494 15.59 26.19 -38.15
C LEU A 494 16.01 27.64 -37.86
N ALA A 495 15.79 28.13 -36.64
CA ALA A 495 16.33 29.41 -36.19
C ALA A 495 17.89 29.41 -36.13
N ALA A 496 18.51 28.30 -35.75
CA ALA A 496 19.97 28.17 -35.74
C ALA A 496 20.58 28.11 -37.16
N ALA A 497 19.86 27.57 -38.15
CA ALA A 497 20.25 27.66 -39.57
C ALA A 497 20.23 29.11 -40.07
N VAL A 498 19.17 29.86 -39.75
CA VAL A 498 19.11 31.30 -40.03
C VAL A 498 20.26 32.06 -39.35
N ARG A 499 20.67 31.67 -38.12
CA ARG A 499 21.86 32.25 -37.49
C ARG A 499 23.14 31.97 -38.27
N ARG A 500 23.39 30.72 -38.71
CA ARG A 500 24.56 30.41 -39.56
C ARG A 500 24.58 31.27 -40.84
N HIS A 501 23.42 31.49 -41.46
CA HIS A 501 23.33 32.30 -42.69
C HIS A 501 23.52 33.79 -42.43
N ALA A 502 23.09 34.30 -41.27
CA ALA A 502 23.41 35.66 -40.83
C ALA A 502 24.92 35.82 -40.55
N GLU A 503 25.52 34.86 -39.84
CA GLU A 503 26.95 34.86 -39.48
C GLU A 503 27.84 34.77 -40.73
N ALA A 504 27.49 33.90 -41.70
CA ALA A 504 28.15 33.83 -43.01
C ALA A 504 27.98 35.13 -43.84
N GLY A 505 26.90 35.89 -43.61
CA GLY A 505 26.70 37.23 -44.15
C GLY A 505 27.41 38.36 -43.38
N GLY A 506 28.16 38.05 -42.31
CA GLY A 506 28.84 39.03 -41.47
C GLY A 506 27.99 39.66 -40.35
N HIS A 507 26.81 39.12 -40.06
CA HIS A 507 25.89 39.62 -39.03
C HIS A 507 25.78 38.66 -37.83
N PHE A 508 25.90 39.19 -36.62
CA PHE A 508 25.78 38.40 -35.38
C PHE A 508 24.34 38.42 -34.83
N LEU A 509 23.84 37.26 -34.36
CA LEU A 509 22.56 37.15 -33.65
C LEU A 509 22.76 36.56 -32.25
N THR A 510 22.33 37.31 -31.23
CA THR A 510 22.39 36.87 -29.82
C THR A 510 21.44 35.70 -29.54
N ASP A 511 21.68 34.93 -28.47
CA ASP A 511 20.77 33.85 -28.05
C ASP A 511 19.41 34.38 -27.55
N GLY A 512 19.31 35.68 -27.25
CA GLY A 512 18.02 36.38 -27.10
C GLY A 512 17.28 36.46 -28.44
N ALA A 513 17.94 36.98 -29.47
CA ALA A 513 17.39 37.04 -30.82
C ALA A 513 17.03 35.64 -31.37
N LEU A 514 17.87 34.62 -31.15
CA LEU A 514 17.61 33.23 -31.54
C LEU A 514 16.32 32.66 -30.90
N ARG A 515 16.10 32.90 -29.60
CA ARG A 515 14.91 32.44 -28.86
C ARG A 515 13.62 33.19 -29.25
N THR A 516 13.75 34.42 -29.76
CA THR A 516 12.64 35.15 -30.40
C THR A 516 12.39 34.63 -31.82
N LEU A 517 13.45 34.35 -32.58
CA LEU A 517 13.40 33.87 -33.96
C LEU A 517 12.72 32.51 -34.08
N ALA A 518 13.05 31.57 -33.17
CA ALA A 518 12.41 30.25 -33.09
C ALA A 518 10.89 30.31 -32.80
N ARG A 519 10.41 31.40 -32.19
CA ARG A 519 8.98 31.68 -31.94
C ARG A 519 8.38 32.65 -32.97
N GLY A 520 9.19 33.13 -33.92
CA GLY A 520 8.80 34.08 -34.95
C GLY A 520 7.84 33.46 -35.96
N ARG A 521 6.98 34.31 -36.55
CA ARG A 521 5.91 33.89 -37.48
C ARG A 521 6.42 32.93 -38.56
N ALA A 522 7.48 33.29 -39.29
CA ALA A 522 7.98 32.49 -40.41
C ALA A 522 8.49 31.09 -39.99
N VAL A 523 9.16 30.97 -38.84
CA VAL A 523 9.63 29.68 -38.32
C VAL A 523 8.45 28.83 -37.84
N ARG A 524 7.53 29.42 -37.06
CA ARG A 524 6.34 28.70 -36.57
C ARG A 524 5.44 28.23 -37.71
N ASP A 525 5.14 29.11 -38.66
CA ASP A 525 4.19 28.83 -39.73
C ASP A 525 4.78 27.78 -40.72
N ALA A 526 6.10 27.75 -40.91
CA ALA A 526 6.79 26.67 -41.66
C ALA A 526 6.84 25.34 -40.89
N VAL A 527 7.08 25.36 -39.57
CA VAL A 527 7.05 24.15 -38.74
C VAL A 527 5.64 23.57 -38.65
N GLU A 528 4.60 24.41 -38.58
CA GLU A 528 3.20 23.95 -38.53
C GLU A 528 2.76 23.22 -39.82
N ALA A 529 3.28 23.61 -40.98
CA ALA A 529 2.98 22.97 -42.26
C ALA A 529 3.52 21.52 -42.36
N VAL A 530 4.68 21.24 -41.76
CA VAL A 530 5.36 19.93 -41.81
C VAL A 530 5.13 19.08 -40.57
N TRP A 531 4.84 19.73 -39.44
CA TRP A 531 4.76 19.16 -38.10
C TRP A 531 3.67 19.90 -37.28
N PRO A 532 2.38 19.70 -37.63
CA PRO A 532 1.27 20.43 -37.03
C PRO A 532 1.17 20.18 -35.52
N LYS A 533 0.62 21.14 -34.77
CA LYS A 533 0.31 20.93 -33.35
C LYS A 533 -0.86 19.96 -33.21
N VAL A 534 -0.66 18.91 -32.43
CA VAL A 534 -1.69 17.89 -32.12
C VAL A 534 -2.18 18.06 -30.69
N ASP A 535 -3.46 17.76 -30.47
CA ASP A 535 -4.08 17.63 -29.16
C ASP A 535 -4.50 16.16 -28.96
N ALA A 536 -4.27 15.59 -27.76
CA ALA A 536 -4.47 14.17 -27.51
C ALA A 536 -5.95 13.72 -27.60
N PRO A 537 -6.90 14.37 -26.90
CA PRO A 537 -8.34 14.16 -27.12
C PRO A 537 -8.76 14.29 -28.58
N ALA A 538 -8.32 15.34 -29.30
CA ALA A 538 -8.68 15.53 -30.70
C ALA A 538 -8.12 14.41 -31.62
N LEU A 539 -6.90 13.94 -31.37
CA LEU A 539 -6.28 12.83 -32.10
C LEU A 539 -7.07 11.53 -31.91
N VAL A 540 -7.34 11.14 -30.66
CA VAL A 540 -8.08 9.91 -30.35
C VAL A 540 -9.50 9.99 -30.89
N ARG A 541 -10.17 11.15 -30.78
CA ARG A 541 -11.51 11.32 -31.36
C ARG A 541 -11.49 11.14 -32.88
N ARG A 542 -10.48 11.71 -33.56
CA ARG A 542 -10.33 11.54 -35.02
C ARG A 542 -10.04 10.08 -35.36
N LEU A 543 -9.13 9.40 -34.65
CA LEU A 543 -8.83 7.99 -34.87
C LEU A 543 -10.08 7.09 -34.76
N LEU A 544 -10.96 7.35 -33.78
CA LEU A 544 -12.21 6.62 -33.60
C LEU A 544 -13.36 7.09 -34.52
N THR A 545 -13.18 8.13 -35.36
CA THR A 545 -14.27 8.65 -36.24
C THR A 545 -13.89 8.86 -37.71
N ASP A 546 -12.64 8.61 -38.10
CA ASP A 546 -12.11 8.69 -39.47
C ASP A 546 -11.71 7.26 -39.90
N PRO A 547 -12.58 6.49 -40.59
CA PRO A 547 -12.29 5.12 -40.98
C PRO A 547 -11.05 4.98 -41.87
N ALA A 548 -10.74 6.00 -42.66
CA ALA A 548 -9.56 6.00 -43.53
C ALA A 548 -8.27 6.20 -42.72
N LEU A 549 -8.27 7.04 -41.69
CA LEU A 549 -7.17 7.14 -40.72
C LEU A 549 -7.02 5.84 -39.93
N LEU A 550 -8.12 5.28 -39.41
CA LEU A 550 -8.08 4.05 -38.62
C LEU A 550 -7.46 2.90 -39.42
N ALA A 551 -7.92 2.67 -40.66
CA ALA A 551 -7.37 1.62 -41.52
C ALA A 551 -5.86 1.79 -41.77
N ARG A 552 -5.37 3.01 -42.06
CA ARG A 552 -3.92 3.27 -42.22
C ARG A 552 -3.13 3.07 -40.93
N ALA A 553 -3.68 3.48 -39.79
CA ALA A 553 -3.03 3.37 -38.50
C ALA A 553 -3.02 1.92 -37.98
N ALA A 554 -4.06 1.14 -38.27
CA ALA A 554 -4.26 -0.22 -37.81
C ALA A 554 -3.71 -1.31 -38.76
N ASP A 555 -3.13 -0.94 -39.91
CA ASP A 555 -2.61 -1.87 -40.93
C ASP A 555 -1.64 -2.92 -40.34
N GLY A 556 -1.98 -4.20 -40.49
CA GLY A 556 -1.23 -5.32 -39.89
C GLY A 556 -1.21 -5.34 -38.35
N VAL A 557 -2.15 -4.66 -37.68
CA VAL A 557 -2.24 -4.59 -36.20
C VAL A 557 -3.64 -4.94 -35.69
N LEU A 558 -4.70 -4.38 -36.30
CA LEU A 558 -6.09 -4.76 -36.03
C LEU A 558 -6.80 -5.21 -37.32
N ASP A 559 -7.64 -6.22 -37.22
CA ASP A 559 -8.42 -6.72 -38.36
C ASP A 559 -9.63 -5.82 -38.71
N PRO A 560 -10.31 -6.02 -39.86
CA PRO A 560 -11.44 -5.18 -40.25
C PRO A 560 -12.65 -5.23 -39.30
N ALA A 561 -12.89 -6.32 -38.58
CA ALA A 561 -13.98 -6.44 -37.61
C ALA A 561 -13.63 -5.70 -36.32
N GLU A 562 -12.40 -5.85 -35.81
CA GLU A 562 -11.87 -5.03 -34.70
C GLU A 562 -11.97 -3.53 -35.01
N GLN A 563 -11.66 -3.13 -36.26
CA GLN A 563 -11.83 -1.75 -36.71
C GLN A 563 -13.30 -1.30 -36.71
N GLN A 564 -14.26 -2.15 -37.09
CA GLN A 564 -15.70 -1.82 -36.97
C GLN A 564 -16.15 -1.68 -35.51
N ILE A 565 -15.65 -2.51 -34.59
CA ILE A 565 -15.95 -2.40 -33.15
C ILE A 565 -15.52 -1.02 -32.62
N LEU A 566 -14.32 -0.56 -32.97
CA LEU A 566 -13.82 0.77 -32.57
C LEU A 566 -14.62 1.93 -33.19
N LEU A 567 -15.06 1.80 -34.45
CA LEU A 567 -15.88 2.82 -35.13
C LEU A 567 -17.33 2.86 -34.61
N ALA A 568 -17.88 1.71 -34.22
CA ALA A 568 -19.21 1.62 -33.60
C ALA A 568 -19.21 2.16 -32.16
N ALA A 569 -18.13 1.90 -31.41
CA ALA A 569 -17.89 2.43 -30.06
C ALA A 569 -17.17 3.80 -30.05
N ALA A 570 -17.37 4.59 -31.11
CA ALA A 570 -16.87 5.96 -31.17
C ALA A 570 -17.63 6.86 -30.16
N PRO A 571 -16.92 7.74 -29.42
CA PRO A 571 -17.51 8.51 -28.31
C PRO A 571 -18.62 9.44 -28.82
N PRO A 572 -19.89 9.23 -28.42
CA PRO A 572 -21.02 9.93 -29.03
C PRO A 572 -21.04 11.40 -28.64
N GLY A 573 -21.35 12.26 -29.62
CA GLY A 573 -21.48 13.71 -29.43
C GLY A 573 -20.65 14.54 -30.42
N GLY A 574 -20.97 15.85 -30.44
CA GLY A 574 -20.27 16.82 -31.28
C GLY A 574 -18.81 17.00 -30.87
N VAL A 575 -17.97 17.49 -31.79
CA VAL A 575 -16.50 17.63 -31.65
C VAL A 575 -16.08 18.37 -30.36
N ARG A 576 -16.91 19.27 -29.83
CA ARG A 576 -16.61 20.09 -28.65
C ARG A 576 -16.93 19.41 -27.31
N THR A 577 -17.76 18.37 -27.30
CA THR A 577 -18.24 17.66 -26.09
C THR A 577 -18.53 16.18 -26.38
N PRO A 578 -17.54 15.37 -26.81
CA PRO A 578 -17.70 13.92 -26.91
C PRO A 578 -17.93 13.29 -25.53
N ARG A 579 -18.77 12.26 -25.44
CA ARG A 579 -18.96 11.46 -24.23
C ARG A 579 -17.95 10.32 -24.19
N TRP A 580 -16.73 10.62 -23.76
CA TRP A 580 -15.65 9.66 -23.57
C TRP A 580 -16.02 8.54 -22.59
N SER A 581 -15.61 7.31 -22.87
CA SER A 581 -15.58 6.22 -21.90
C SER A 581 -14.33 6.26 -21.02
N PRO A 582 -14.24 5.46 -19.95
CA PRO A 582 -12.99 5.27 -19.20
C PRO A 582 -11.87 4.68 -20.08
N ALA A 583 -12.19 3.77 -21.00
CA ALA A 583 -11.20 3.15 -21.89
C ALA A 583 -10.62 4.17 -22.91
N ASP A 584 -11.43 5.12 -23.37
CA ASP A 584 -10.95 6.24 -24.18
C ASP A 584 -9.92 7.10 -23.41
N ALA A 585 -10.09 7.29 -22.10
CA ALA A 585 -9.18 8.10 -21.29
C ALA A 585 -7.76 7.50 -21.23
N PHE A 586 -7.61 6.17 -21.17
CA PHE A 586 -6.30 5.50 -21.26
C PHE A 586 -5.68 5.62 -22.68
N CYS A 587 -6.51 5.65 -23.73
CA CYS A 587 -6.05 5.94 -25.09
C CYS A 587 -5.55 7.39 -25.23
N ILE A 588 -6.21 8.33 -24.56
CA ILE A 588 -5.84 9.76 -24.50
C ILE A 588 -4.58 9.98 -23.66
N ASP A 589 -4.38 9.21 -22.59
CA ASP A 589 -3.14 9.22 -21.79
C ASP A 589 -1.92 8.73 -22.61
N GLU A 590 -2.08 7.64 -23.38
CA GLU A 590 -1.07 7.17 -24.33
C GLU A 590 -0.76 8.25 -25.40
N ALA A 591 -1.80 8.86 -25.98
CA ALA A 591 -1.61 9.95 -26.95
C ALA A 591 -0.89 11.17 -26.32
N ARG A 592 -1.22 11.53 -25.06
CA ARG A 592 -0.59 12.64 -24.33
C ARG A 592 0.88 12.37 -24.02
N ASP A 593 1.24 11.17 -23.61
CA ASP A 593 2.64 10.81 -23.38
C ASP A 593 3.47 10.81 -24.66
N LEU A 594 2.92 10.34 -25.78
CA LEU A 594 3.58 10.42 -27.09
C LEU A 594 3.78 11.87 -27.55
N ILE A 595 2.90 12.79 -27.14
CA ILE A 595 2.98 14.22 -27.48
C ILE A 595 3.92 14.99 -26.54
N ASP A 596 3.60 15.06 -25.25
CA ASP A 596 4.26 15.91 -24.25
C ASP A 596 5.18 15.11 -23.30
N GLY A 597 4.78 13.87 -22.98
CA GLY A 597 5.43 13.01 -21.98
C GLY A 597 4.79 13.06 -20.59
N THR A 598 4.77 11.94 -19.87
CA THR A 598 4.23 11.85 -18.51
C THR A 598 5.31 12.05 -17.43
N PRO A 599 5.09 12.90 -16.40
CA PRO A 599 5.96 12.98 -15.22
C PRO A 599 5.93 11.68 -14.39
N GLY A 600 7.11 11.20 -13.97
CA GLY A 600 7.26 9.96 -13.20
C GLY A 600 7.25 10.12 -11.68
N VAL A 601 7.25 8.98 -10.98
CA VAL A 601 7.53 8.82 -9.54
C VAL A 601 8.70 7.86 -9.29
N GLY A 602 9.38 8.04 -8.15
CA GLY A 602 10.53 7.21 -7.76
C GLY A 602 10.16 5.79 -7.34
N HIS A 603 8.99 5.62 -6.72
CA HIS A 603 8.42 4.30 -6.42
C HIS A 603 6.90 4.28 -6.65
N LEU A 604 6.40 3.19 -7.21
CA LEU A 604 4.99 2.99 -7.53
C LEU A 604 4.49 1.65 -6.97
N ILE A 605 3.46 1.71 -6.13
CA ILE A 605 2.77 0.54 -5.58
C ILE A 605 1.46 0.37 -6.32
N VAL A 606 1.15 -0.84 -6.76
CA VAL A 606 -0.03 -1.17 -7.56
C VAL A 606 -0.70 -2.40 -6.95
N ASP A 607 -1.87 -2.25 -6.34
CA ASP A 607 -2.63 -3.38 -5.80
C ASP A 607 -3.80 -3.79 -6.70
N GLU A 608 -4.25 -5.04 -6.54
CA GLU A 608 -5.20 -5.75 -7.40
C GLU A 608 -4.79 -5.73 -8.90
N ALA A 609 -3.48 -5.73 -9.15
CA ALA A 609 -2.88 -5.48 -10.46
C ALA A 609 -3.24 -6.51 -11.56
N GLN A 610 -3.89 -7.62 -11.20
CA GLN A 610 -4.42 -8.60 -12.13
C GLN A 610 -5.65 -8.08 -12.92
N ASP A 611 -6.39 -7.09 -12.42
CA ASP A 611 -7.59 -6.56 -13.13
C ASP A 611 -7.24 -5.52 -14.19
N LEU A 612 -5.98 -5.08 -14.27
CA LEU A 612 -5.53 -4.04 -15.19
C LEU A 612 -5.52 -4.55 -16.63
N SER A 613 -6.05 -3.74 -17.54
CA SER A 613 -5.83 -3.93 -18.97
C SER A 613 -4.37 -3.60 -19.34
N PRO A 614 -3.83 -4.15 -20.44
CA PRO A 614 -2.50 -3.80 -20.94
C PRO A 614 -2.28 -2.28 -21.11
N MET A 615 -3.30 -1.52 -21.53
CA MET A 615 -3.24 -0.05 -21.63
C MET A 615 -3.21 0.66 -20.26
N GLN A 616 -3.89 0.14 -19.23
CA GLN A 616 -3.76 0.62 -17.86
C GLN A 616 -2.36 0.33 -17.29
N CYS A 617 -1.82 -0.87 -17.53
CA CYS A 617 -0.42 -1.20 -17.19
C CYS A 617 0.56 -0.24 -17.86
N ARG A 618 0.35 0.12 -19.14
CA ARG A 618 1.17 1.12 -19.84
C ARG A 618 1.05 2.53 -19.23
N ALA A 619 -0.14 2.95 -18.80
CA ALA A 619 -0.34 4.22 -18.10
C ALA A 619 0.43 4.30 -16.78
N LEU A 620 0.53 3.18 -16.05
CA LEU A 620 1.35 3.05 -14.85
C LEU A 620 2.85 3.00 -15.17
N ALA A 621 3.25 2.23 -16.19
CA ALA A 621 4.65 2.11 -16.62
C ALA A 621 5.27 3.48 -16.96
N ARG A 622 4.53 4.33 -17.69
CA ARG A 622 4.92 5.72 -17.98
C ARG A 622 5.21 6.52 -16.71
N ARG A 623 4.34 6.37 -15.70
CA ARG A 623 4.42 7.08 -14.41
C ARG A 623 5.53 6.55 -13.51
N CYS A 624 6.23 5.47 -13.86
CA CYS A 624 7.36 4.95 -13.08
C CYS A 624 8.52 4.48 -13.99
N ALA A 625 8.73 5.14 -15.13
CA ALA A 625 9.71 4.74 -16.14
C ALA A 625 11.12 4.54 -15.57
N ASP A 626 11.60 5.50 -14.77
CA ASP A 626 12.93 5.51 -14.12
C ASP A 626 12.90 5.07 -12.64
N GLY A 627 11.74 4.68 -12.12
CA GLY A 627 11.54 4.26 -10.72
C GLY A 627 11.47 2.73 -10.56
N SER A 628 10.97 2.26 -9.43
CA SER A 628 10.67 0.84 -9.21
C SER A 628 9.22 0.59 -8.82
N LEU A 629 8.75 -0.62 -9.11
CA LEU A 629 7.37 -1.03 -8.87
C LEU A 629 7.29 -2.07 -7.75
N THR A 630 6.24 -1.96 -6.93
CA THR A 630 5.74 -3.05 -6.08
C THR A 630 4.34 -3.41 -6.56
N VAL A 631 4.24 -4.52 -7.30
CA VAL A 631 3.00 -5.03 -7.88
C VAL A 631 2.42 -6.07 -6.93
N LEU A 632 1.14 -5.94 -6.58
CA LEU A 632 0.44 -6.81 -5.64
C LEU A 632 -0.84 -7.32 -6.31
N GLY A 633 -1.18 -8.60 -6.09
CA GLY A 633 -2.39 -9.17 -6.67
C GLY A 633 -2.58 -10.64 -6.39
N ASP A 634 -3.67 -11.19 -6.94
CA ASP A 634 -3.92 -12.62 -7.03
C ASP A 634 -4.61 -12.93 -8.37
N LEU A 635 -3.96 -13.70 -9.25
CA LEU A 635 -4.54 -14.09 -10.56
C LEU A 635 -5.86 -14.89 -10.43
N ALA A 636 -6.12 -15.56 -9.30
CA ALA A 636 -7.42 -16.19 -9.04
C ALA A 636 -8.55 -15.14 -8.85
N GLN A 637 -8.20 -13.95 -8.34
CA GLN A 637 -9.10 -12.83 -8.10
C GLN A 637 -9.20 -11.86 -9.29
N GLY A 638 -8.91 -12.33 -10.51
CA GLY A 638 -8.99 -11.53 -11.74
C GLY A 638 -10.42 -11.38 -12.27
N THR A 639 -11.10 -10.27 -11.96
CA THR A 639 -12.55 -10.11 -12.20
C THR A 639 -12.94 -9.32 -13.45
N THR A 640 -11.99 -8.67 -14.13
CA THR A 640 -12.26 -7.96 -15.40
C THR A 640 -12.23 -8.91 -16.62
N PRO A 641 -12.89 -8.57 -17.74
CA PRO A 641 -12.87 -9.37 -18.97
C PRO A 641 -11.46 -9.57 -19.56
N TRP A 642 -10.56 -8.62 -19.30
CA TRP A 642 -9.15 -8.61 -19.69
C TRP A 642 -8.20 -9.01 -18.54
N ALA A 643 -8.72 -9.58 -17.45
CA ALA A 643 -7.92 -9.88 -16.27
C ALA A 643 -6.74 -10.83 -16.58
N ALA A 644 -5.58 -10.51 -16.02
CA ALA A 644 -4.33 -11.19 -16.29
C ALA A 644 -4.42 -12.71 -16.06
N THR A 645 -3.87 -13.46 -17.02
CA THR A 645 -3.64 -14.90 -16.91
C THR A 645 -2.23 -15.24 -16.44
N SER A 646 -1.27 -14.32 -16.61
CA SER A 646 0.13 -14.50 -16.22
C SER A 646 0.77 -13.19 -15.80
N TRP A 647 1.47 -13.21 -14.67
CA TRP A 647 2.27 -12.06 -14.22
C TRP A 647 3.38 -11.69 -15.20
N HIS A 648 3.97 -12.64 -15.95
CA HIS A 648 5.05 -12.31 -16.89
C HIS A 648 4.57 -11.35 -18.00
N ALA A 649 3.38 -11.59 -18.57
CA ALA A 649 2.77 -10.69 -19.54
C ALA A 649 2.39 -9.33 -18.92
N GLN A 650 1.78 -9.35 -17.73
CA GLN A 650 1.37 -8.14 -17.03
C GLN A 650 2.56 -7.25 -16.65
N LEU A 651 3.66 -7.86 -16.19
CA LEU A 651 4.91 -7.19 -15.87
C LEU A 651 5.64 -6.66 -17.12
N ALA A 652 5.52 -7.33 -18.27
CA ALA A 652 5.98 -6.78 -19.54
C ALA A 652 5.20 -5.52 -19.94
N HIS A 653 3.86 -5.50 -19.76
CA HIS A 653 3.05 -4.30 -19.99
C HIS A 653 3.33 -3.16 -18.99
N LEU A 654 3.69 -3.50 -17.74
CA LEU A 654 4.19 -2.57 -16.71
C LEU A 654 5.65 -2.11 -16.95
N GLY A 655 6.33 -2.60 -17.98
CA GLY A 655 7.71 -2.22 -18.30
C GLY A 655 8.78 -2.79 -17.36
N ARG A 656 8.48 -3.89 -16.66
CA ARG A 656 9.39 -4.61 -15.75
C ARG A 656 9.32 -6.14 -15.94
N PRO A 657 9.54 -6.69 -17.15
CA PRO A 657 9.39 -8.12 -17.43
C PRO A 657 10.33 -9.04 -16.62
N GLY A 658 11.39 -8.49 -16.01
CA GLY A 658 12.31 -9.16 -15.08
C GLY A 658 12.19 -8.69 -13.63
N ALA A 659 11.01 -8.25 -13.18
CA ALA A 659 10.75 -8.02 -11.76
C ALA A 659 10.80 -9.35 -10.98
N HIS A 660 11.21 -9.28 -9.70
CA HIS A 660 11.19 -10.45 -8.82
C HIS A 660 9.75 -10.87 -8.53
N LEU A 661 9.36 -12.10 -8.86
CA LEU A 661 8.03 -12.64 -8.56
C LEU A 661 8.10 -13.51 -7.30
N GLU A 662 7.46 -13.04 -6.23
CA GLU A 662 7.32 -13.75 -4.96
C GLU A 662 5.91 -14.32 -4.80
N VAL A 663 5.79 -15.53 -4.23
CA VAL A 663 4.52 -16.28 -4.18
C VAL A 663 4.17 -16.67 -2.74
N LEU A 664 3.34 -15.84 -2.11
CA LEU A 664 2.85 -16.09 -0.76
C LEU A 664 1.67 -17.07 -0.81
N THR A 665 1.92 -18.32 -0.42
CA THR A 665 0.94 -19.42 -0.41
C THR A 665 0.25 -19.63 0.94
N ARG A 666 0.84 -19.12 2.03
CA ARG A 666 0.36 -19.30 3.40
C ARG A 666 -0.42 -18.07 3.89
N GLY A 667 -1.74 -18.21 3.94
CA GLY A 667 -2.62 -17.25 4.58
C GLY A 667 -2.58 -17.35 6.10
N TYR A 668 -2.74 -16.22 6.78
CA TYR A 668 -2.75 -16.15 8.25
C TYR A 668 -4.07 -15.59 8.81
N ARG A 669 -4.83 -14.82 8.00
CA ARG A 669 -6.13 -14.23 8.42
C ARG A 669 -7.30 -15.21 8.30
N VAL A 670 -7.50 -15.76 7.10
CA VAL A 670 -8.69 -16.55 6.71
C VAL A 670 -8.55 -18.00 7.22
N PRO A 671 -9.50 -18.54 8.01
CA PRO A 671 -9.50 -19.94 8.46
C PRO A 671 -9.39 -20.99 7.35
N ALA A 672 -8.71 -22.09 7.64
CA ALA A 672 -8.49 -23.22 6.74
C ALA A 672 -9.78 -23.80 6.17
N GLN A 673 -10.88 -23.82 6.94
CA GLN A 673 -12.20 -24.26 6.48
C GLN A 673 -12.71 -23.42 5.28
N ILE A 674 -12.56 -22.10 5.37
CA ILE A 674 -13.00 -21.14 4.35
C ILE A 674 -12.10 -21.25 3.12
N ILE A 675 -10.78 -21.32 3.31
CA ILE A 675 -9.80 -21.51 2.22
C ILE A 675 -10.02 -22.84 1.49
N ALA A 676 -10.29 -23.94 2.21
CA ALA A 676 -10.56 -25.25 1.60
C ALA A 676 -11.89 -25.30 0.84
N PHE A 677 -12.92 -24.57 1.30
CA PHE A 677 -14.20 -24.46 0.59
C PHE A 677 -14.09 -23.59 -0.67
N ALA A 678 -13.56 -22.37 -0.56
CA ALA A 678 -13.29 -21.51 -1.71
C ALA A 678 -12.29 -22.15 -2.69
N GLY A 679 -11.33 -22.94 -2.19
CA GLY A 679 -10.33 -23.64 -2.98
C GLY A 679 -10.89 -24.66 -3.97
N ARG A 680 -12.12 -25.14 -3.79
CA ARG A 680 -12.81 -25.98 -4.80
C ARG A 680 -13.02 -25.23 -6.13
N LEU A 681 -13.12 -23.91 -6.09
CA LEU A 681 -13.21 -23.05 -7.27
C LEU A 681 -11.87 -22.90 -8.00
N LEU A 682 -10.72 -23.03 -7.31
CA LEU A 682 -9.40 -22.76 -7.87
C LEU A 682 -9.09 -23.61 -9.12
N ALA A 683 -9.35 -24.91 -9.05
CA ALA A 683 -9.15 -25.83 -10.18
C ALA A 683 -9.91 -25.40 -11.45
N HIS A 684 -11.06 -24.73 -11.28
CA HIS A 684 -11.94 -24.29 -12.36
C HIS A 684 -11.60 -22.88 -12.87
N ILE A 685 -11.06 -22.00 -12.01
CA ILE A 685 -10.70 -20.62 -12.38
C ILE A 685 -9.24 -20.46 -12.84
N SER A 686 -8.29 -21.25 -12.30
CA SER A 686 -6.92 -21.37 -12.80
C SER A 686 -6.19 -22.61 -12.25
N ALA A 687 -5.96 -23.61 -13.10
CA ALA A 687 -5.24 -24.84 -12.74
C ALA A 687 -3.72 -24.67 -12.52
N GLU A 688 -3.15 -23.52 -12.90
CA GLU A 688 -1.71 -23.22 -12.79
C GLU A 688 -1.32 -22.61 -11.42
N LEU A 689 -2.29 -22.30 -10.55
CA LEU A 689 -2.04 -21.66 -9.26
C LEU A 689 -1.92 -22.70 -8.13
N THR A 690 -0.82 -22.61 -7.37
CA THR A 690 -0.63 -23.37 -6.12
C THR A 690 -1.77 -23.09 -5.15
N ALA A 691 -2.39 -24.15 -4.63
CA ALA A 691 -3.51 -24.04 -3.72
C ALA A 691 -3.14 -23.37 -2.38
N PRO A 692 -4.00 -22.46 -1.88
CA PRO A 692 -4.09 -21.93 -0.54
C PRO A 692 -3.68 -22.82 0.61
N THR A 693 -2.77 -22.44 1.51
CA THR A 693 -2.80 -22.99 2.87
C THR A 693 -3.17 -21.90 3.86
N SER A 694 -3.78 -22.27 5.00
CA SER A 694 -3.95 -21.36 6.13
C SER A 694 -3.19 -21.87 7.33
N ALA A 695 -2.54 -20.95 8.05
CA ALA A 695 -1.98 -21.23 9.38
C ALA A 695 -3.06 -21.39 10.46
N ARG A 696 -4.31 -20.98 10.19
CA ARG A 696 -5.39 -20.81 11.17
C ARG A 696 -6.50 -21.84 10.97
N THR A 697 -6.95 -22.47 12.04
CA THR A 697 -8.11 -23.40 12.02
C THR A 697 -9.12 -22.96 13.09
N ALA A 698 -10.34 -22.63 12.68
CA ALA A 698 -11.39 -22.14 13.58
C ALA A 698 -12.67 -23.00 13.45
N PRO A 699 -12.99 -23.86 14.44
CA PRO A 699 -14.22 -24.65 14.42
C PRO A 699 -15.46 -23.75 14.30
N GLY A 700 -16.38 -24.09 13.40
CA GLY A 700 -17.58 -23.29 13.12
C GLY A 700 -17.37 -22.10 12.15
N ALA A 701 -16.14 -21.79 11.72
CA ALA A 701 -15.87 -20.66 10.82
C ALA A 701 -16.45 -20.78 9.40
N LEU A 702 -17.04 -21.94 9.04
CA LEU A 702 -17.84 -22.12 7.84
C LEU A 702 -19.18 -22.74 8.22
N VAL A 703 -20.26 -22.05 7.88
CA VAL A 703 -21.65 -22.51 8.04
C VAL A 703 -22.32 -22.47 6.67
N ILE A 704 -23.10 -23.49 6.32
CA ILE A 704 -23.88 -23.54 5.08
C ILE A 704 -25.34 -23.83 5.48
N LEU A 705 -26.25 -22.96 5.07
CA LEU A 705 -27.67 -22.98 5.42
C LEU A 705 -28.49 -23.08 4.13
N ALA A 706 -29.13 -24.24 3.94
CA ALA A 706 -30.12 -24.45 2.89
C ALA A 706 -31.50 -23.98 3.38
N ALA A 707 -32.20 -23.17 2.60
CA ALA A 707 -33.51 -22.62 2.96
C ALA A 707 -34.65 -23.66 2.99
N ASP A 708 -34.41 -24.83 2.40
CA ASP A 708 -35.38 -25.91 2.20
C ASP A 708 -35.02 -27.17 3.01
N ALA A 709 -34.21 -27.03 4.07
CA ALA A 709 -33.64 -28.15 4.83
C ALA A 709 -34.68 -29.03 5.57
N ASP A 710 -35.90 -28.53 5.76
CA ASP A 710 -37.03 -29.25 6.37
C ASP A 710 -38.08 -29.74 5.33
N ALA A 711 -37.79 -29.65 4.02
CA ALA A 711 -38.65 -30.17 2.97
C ALA A 711 -38.22 -31.59 2.54
N ASP A 712 -39.13 -32.57 2.64
CA ASP A 712 -38.89 -33.95 2.21
C ASP A 712 -38.52 -34.03 0.71
N ALA A 713 -37.57 -34.91 0.39
CA ALA A 713 -36.84 -34.90 -0.90
C ALA A 713 -37.62 -35.41 -2.14
N ASP A 714 -38.95 -35.55 -2.06
CA ASP A 714 -39.81 -36.12 -3.10
C ASP A 714 -40.79 -35.06 -3.68
N ALA A 715 -40.27 -34.06 -4.41
CA ALA A 715 -41.06 -32.97 -4.99
C ALA A 715 -40.59 -32.51 -6.40
N ASP A 716 -40.70 -33.39 -7.39
CA ASP A 716 -40.43 -33.09 -8.82
C ASP A 716 -41.53 -32.22 -9.49
N ALA A 717 -41.73 -30.98 -9.01
CA ALA A 717 -42.47 -29.93 -9.71
C ALA A 717 -42.21 -28.54 -9.08
N ALA A 718 -41.35 -27.72 -9.68
CA ALA A 718 -41.14 -26.34 -9.26
C ALA A 718 -42.01 -25.39 -10.08
N ASP A 719 -43.03 -24.79 -9.46
CA ASP A 719 -43.88 -23.78 -10.09
C ASP A 719 -43.37 -22.37 -9.74
N ALA A 720 -43.74 -21.36 -10.54
CA ALA A 720 -43.24 -19.99 -10.35
C ALA A 720 -43.68 -19.31 -9.03
N ALA A 721 -44.59 -19.94 -8.27
CA ALA A 721 -44.99 -19.51 -6.93
C ALA A 721 -43.93 -19.87 -5.86
N ASP A 722 -43.28 -21.04 -5.98
CA ASP A 722 -42.35 -21.55 -4.96
C ASP A 722 -41.07 -20.71 -4.88
N ALA A 723 -40.65 -20.13 -6.01
CA ALA A 723 -39.48 -19.26 -6.08
C ALA A 723 -39.64 -17.96 -5.26
N ALA A 724 -40.84 -17.37 -5.24
CA ALA A 724 -41.11 -16.18 -4.45
C ALA A 724 -41.12 -16.48 -2.95
N ASP A 725 -41.61 -17.66 -2.55
CA ASP A 725 -41.57 -18.13 -1.16
C ASP A 725 -40.13 -18.51 -0.74
N ALA A 726 -39.33 -19.05 -1.66
CA ALA A 726 -37.92 -19.37 -1.44
C ALA A 726 -37.05 -18.12 -1.20
N ASP A 727 -37.22 -17.05 -2.00
CA ASP A 727 -36.52 -15.77 -1.76
C ASP A 727 -36.95 -15.14 -0.42
N VAL A 728 -38.19 -15.35 0.04
CA VAL A 728 -38.66 -14.94 1.37
C VAL A 728 -38.01 -15.80 2.49
N ARG A 729 -37.91 -17.13 2.33
CA ARG A 729 -37.19 -18.00 3.27
C ARG A 729 -35.72 -17.60 3.41
N VAL A 730 -35.05 -17.31 2.28
CA VAL A 730 -33.67 -16.79 2.26
C VAL A 730 -33.57 -15.45 3.00
N ALA A 731 -34.46 -14.50 2.73
CA ALA A 731 -34.45 -13.19 3.40
C ALA A 731 -34.69 -13.28 4.92
N ALA A 732 -35.51 -14.24 5.38
CA ALA A 732 -35.71 -14.51 6.80
C ALA A 732 -34.43 -15.08 7.45
N ILE A 733 -33.81 -16.10 6.83
CA ILE A 733 -32.55 -16.68 7.34
C ILE A 733 -31.44 -15.63 7.38
N VAL A 734 -31.30 -14.81 6.33
CA VAL A 734 -30.31 -13.71 6.30
C VAL A 734 -30.58 -12.70 7.42
N THR A 735 -31.84 -12.35 7.67
CA THR A 735 -32.24 -11.47 8.79
C THR A 735 -31.79 -12.03 10.14
N ASP A 736 -32.06 -13.31 10.43
CA ASP A 736 -31.67 -13.95 11.69
C ASP A 736 -30.13 -14.05 11.83
N GLN A 737 -29.42 -14.39 10.76
CA GLN A 737 -27.95 -14.45 10.78
C GLN A 737 -27.32 -13.07 10.97
N VAL A 738 -27.88 -12.00 10.39
CA VAL A 738 -27.44 -10.62 10.62
C VAL A 738 -27.70 -10.21 12.08
N ALA A 739 -28.88 -10.50 12.63
CA ALA A 739 -29.20 -10.20 14.02
C ALA A 739 -28.24 -10.90 15.00
N ALA A 740 -27.93 -12.18 14.75
CA ALA A 740 -26.94 -12.95 15.52
C ALA A 740 -25.51 -12.37 15.40
N ALA A 741 -25.08 -11.99 14.19
CA ALA A 741 -23.74 -11.46 13.94
C ALA A 741 -23.54 -10.04 14.49
N LEU A 742 -24.57 -9.17 14.49
CA LEU A 742 -24.51 -7.83 15.08
C LEU A 742 -24.22 -7.83 16.59
N GLY A 743 -24.63 -8.89 17.29
CA GLY A 743 -24.30 -9.14 18.69
C GLY A 743 -22.83 -9.50 18.96
N ARG A 744 -22.04 -9.80 17.91
CA ARG A 744 -20.63 -10.21 18.01
C ARG A 744 -19.69 -9.03 17.79
N ALA A 745 -18.47 -9.12 18.33
CA ALA A 745 -17.41 -8.17 18.03
C ALA A 745 -16.93 -8.31 16.57
N GLY A 746 -16.46 -7.19 16.00
CA GLY A 746 -15.97 -7.11 14.62
C GLY A 746 -16.94 -6.45 13.64
N SER A 747 -16.61 -6.59 12.37
CA SER A 747 -17.28 -6.09 11.18
C SER A 747 -18.11 -7.19 10.49
N LEU A 748 -19.22 -6.79 9.86
CA LEU A 748 -20.17 -7.67 9.18
C LEU A 748 -20.41 -7.21 7.73
N ALA A 749 -20.33 -8.14 6.78
CA ALA A 749 -20.85 -7.93 5.44
C ALA A 749 -21.91 -8.98 5.09
N VAL A 750 -23.06 -8.52 4.59
CA VAL A 750 -23.95 -9.36 3.78
C VAL A 750 -23.52 -9.15 2.33
N VAL A 751 -23.27 -10.22 1.57
CA VAL A 751 -22.79 -10.14 0.18
C VAL A 751 -23.73 -10.93 -0.72
N ALA A 752 -24.26 -10.28 -1.76
CA ALA A 752 -25.23 -10.85 -2.68
C ALA A 752 -24.94 -10.41 -4.12
N ALA A 753 -25.61 -11.01 -5.10
CA ALA A 753 -25.54 -10.51 -6.47
C ALA A 753 -26.14 -9.09 -6.55
N ASP A 754 -25.56 -8.24 -7.40
CA ASP A 754 -25.90 -6.80 -7.49
C ASP A 754 -27.40 -6.52 -7.73
N ALA A 755 -28.13 -7.45 -8.36
CA ALA A 755 -29.58 -7.35 -8.56
C ALA A 755 -30.40 -7.60 -7.28
N ASP A 756 -29.92 -8.48 -6.40
CA ASP A 756 -30.64 -8.95 -5.20
C ASP A 756 -30.52 -7.96 -4.02
N VAL A 757 -29.49 -7.11 -4.07
CA VAL A 757 -29.17 -6.08 -3.04
C VAL A 757 -30.37 -5.21 -2.68
N ALA A 758 -31.18 -4.79 -3.66
CA ALA A 758 -32.33 -3.92 -3.40
C ALA A 758 -33.45 -4.63 -2.59
N ALA A 759 -33.66 -5.93 -2.81
CA ALA A 759 -34.64 -6.72 -2.08
C ALA A 759 -34.15 -7.03 -0.65
N LEU A 760 -32.87 -7.42 -0.51
CA LEU A 760 -32.25 -7.69 0.78
C LEU A 760 -32.18 -6.43 1.67
N ALA A 761 -31.88 -5.26 1.09
CA ALA A 761 -31.93 -3.98 1.81
C ALA A 761 -33.33 -3.70 2.38
N ALA A 762 -34.39 -3.94 1.60
CA ALA A 762 -35.77 -3.76 2.05
C ALA A 762 -36.16 -4.75 3.16
N ALA A 763 -35.71 -6.01 3.08
CA ALA A 763 -35.95 -7.01 4.12
C ALA A 763 -35.26 -6.65 5.45
N LEU A 764 -33.96 -6.33 5.41
CA LEU A 764 -33.20 -5.95 6.59
C LEU A 764 -33.74 -4.67 7.25
N ALA A 765 -34.12 -3.66 6.44
CA ALA A 765 -34.77 -2.46 6.94
C ALA A 765 -36.16 -2.75 7.55
N GLY A 766 -36.93 -3.66 6.96
CA GLY A 766 -38.22 -4.12 7.49
C GLY A 766 -38.10 -4.84 8.83
N ALA A 767 -36.99 -5.55 9.06
CA ALA A 767 -36.63 -6.16 10.34
C ALA A 767 -36.02 -5.17 11.36
N GLY A 768 -35.82 -3.89 10.98
CA GLY A 768 -35.20 -2.87 11.83
C GLY A 768 -33.68 -3.02 12.02
N LEU A 769 -33.01 -3.79 11.16
CA LEU A 769 -31.57 -4.03 11.23
C LEU A 769 -30.81 -2.91 10.52
N GLY A 770 -29.99 -2.17 11.26
CA GLY A 770 -29.16 -1.08 10.75
C GLY A 770 -27.97 -1.60 9.94
N VAL A 771 -28.21 -1.90 8.66
CA VAL A 771 -27.21 -2.36 7.69
C VAL A 771 -27.22 -1.43 6.48
N ASP A 772 -26.14 -0.70 6.26
CA ASP A 772 -26.01 0.27 5.17
C ASP A 772 -25.70 -0.43 3.83
N VAL A 773 -26.27 0.02 2.72
CA VAL A 773 -25.85 -0.46 1.39
C VAL A 773 -24.57 0.24 0.98
N LEU A 774 -23.53 -0.51 0.64
CA LEU A 774 -22.22 0.05 0.25
C LEU A 774 -22.27 0.60 -1.19
N GLY A 775 -22.08 1.91 -1.35
CA GLY A 775 -21.80 2.54 -2.64
C GLY A 775 -20.32 2.54 -3.02
N ALA A 776 -20.02 2.82 -4.29
CA ALA A 776 -18.66 2.68 -4.86
C ALA A 776 -17.63 3.71 -4.33
N ASP A 777 -18.08 4.86 -3.83
CA ASP A 777 -17.25 5.90 -3.18
C ASP A 777 -17.26 5.79 -1.64
N ASP A 778 -18.11 4.93 -1.05
CA ASP A 778 -18.36 4.91 0.40
C ASP A 778 -17.31 4.09 1.17
N THR A 779 -17.06 4.49 2.42
CA THR A 779 -16.25 3.68 3.35
C THR A 779 -17.17 2.71 4.10
N PRO A 780 -16.85 1.40 4.19
CA PRO A 780 -17.70 0.43 4.89
C PRO A 780 -17.97 0.82 6.35
N SER A 781 -19.23 0.79 6.76
CA SER A 781 -19.64 0.88 8.16
C SER A 781 -19.42 -0.45 8.88
N ARG A 782 -19.78 -0.57 10.17
CA ARG A 782 -19.58 -1.82 10.94
C ARG A 782 -20.40 -2.99 10.37
N ALA A 783 -21.56 -2.72 9.77
CA ALA A 783 -22.44 -3.72 9.19
C ALA A 783 -23.01 -3.17 7.87
N CYS A 784 -22.65 -3.80 6.75
CA CYS A 784 -23.08 -3.33 5.43
C CYS A 784 -23.56 -4.46 4.50
N LEU A 785 -24.43 -4.10 3.56
CA LEU A 785 -24.88 -4.93 2.46
C LEU A 785 -24.06 -4.54 1.23
N VAL A 786 -23.31 -5.49 0.70
CA VAL A 786 -22.24 -5.29 -0.27
C VAL A 786 -22.62 -5.98 -1.58
N PRO A 787 -22.78 -5.23 -2.70
CA PRO A 787 -22.86 -5.83 -4.03
C PRO A 787 -21.61 -6.66 -4.31
N ALA A 788 -21.76 -7.86 -4.88
CA ALA A 788 -20.63 -8.73 -5.20
C ALA A 788 -19.57 -8.05 -6.10
N SER A 789 -19.99 -7.12 -6.97
CA SER A 789 -19.08 -6.27 -7.75
C SER A 789 -18.10 -5.46 -6.89
N LEU A 790 -18.57 -4.92 -5.75
CA LEU A 790 -17.84 -4.02 -4.85
C LEU A 790 -17.10 -4.74 -3.70
N ALA A 791 -17.34 -6.03 -3.49
CA ALA A 791 -16.71 -6.81 -2.42
C ALA A 791 -15.16 -6.88 -2.50
N LYS A 792 -14.57 -6.60 -3.67
CA LYS A 792 -13.13 -6.75 -3.93
C LYS A 792 -12.28 -5.73 -3.16
N GLY A 793 -11.17 -6.21 -2.58
CA GLY A 793 -10.22 -5.41 -1.79
C GLY A 793 -10.62 -5.22 -0.31
N LEU A 794 -11.87 -5.55 0.06
CA LEU A 794 -12.38 -5.43 1.43
C LEU A 794 -12.15 -6.73 2.23
N GLU A 795 -12.12 -6.64 3.56
CA GLU A 795 -12.04 -7.78 4.48
C GLU A 795 -12.97 -7.52 5.67
N PHE A 796 -13.77 -8.52 6.06
CA PHE A 796 -14.76 -8.42 7.15
C PHE A 796 -14.62 -9.59 8.12
N ASP A 797 -14.89 -9.40 9.41
CA ASP A 797 -14.79 -10.47 10.39
C ASP A 797 -15.85 -11.56 10.16
N HIS A 798 -17.11 -11.15 9.94
CA HIS A 798 -18.24 -12.04 9.64
C HIS A 798 -18.76 -11.73 8.23
N VAL A 799 -18.98 -12.75 7.40
CA VAL A 799 -19.56 -12.60 6.06
C VAL A 799 -20.73 -13.55 5.87
N ILE A 800 -21.87 -13.01 5.44
CA ILE A 800 -23.05 -13.77 5.04
C ILE A 800 -23.15 -13.69 3.52
N VAL A 801 -22.81 -14.77 2.81
CA VAL A 801 -22.93 -14.86 1.36
C VAL A 801 -24.31 -15.41 1.02
N VAL A 802 -25.11 -14.59 0.34
CA VAL A 802 -26.47 -14.90 -0.07
C VAL A 802 -26.45 -15.37 -1.52
N GLU A 803 -27.11 -16.49 -1.79
CA GLU A 803 -27.37 -16.99 -3.15
C GLU A 803 -26.12 -17.08 -4.07
N PRO A 804 -25.15 -17.95 -3.74
CA PRO A 804 -23.92 -18.12 -4.54
C PRO A 804 -24.17 -18.42 -6.02
N ALA A 805 -25.30 -19.05 -6.36
CA ALA A 805 -25.70 -19.31 -7.74
C ALA A 805 -26.03 -18.00 -8.49
N SER A 806 -26.75 -17.07 -7.87
CA SER A 806 -27.03 -15.73 -8.43
C SER A 806 -25.75 -14.93 -8.64
N ILE A 807 -24.77 -15.02 -7.71
CA ILE A 807 -23.48 -14.35 -7.84
C ILE A 807 -22.69 -14.85 -9.07
N VAL A 808 -22.77 -16.16 -9.38
CA VAL A 808 -22.14 -16.73 -10.59
C VAL A 808 -22.92 -16.36 -11.86
N ALA A 809 -24.25 -16.37 -11.80
CA ALA A 809 -25.14 -16.08 -12.93
C ALA A 809 -25.22 -14.59 -13.32
N GLY A 810 -24.90 -13.68 -12.40
CA GLY A 810 -24.87 -12.23 -12.66
C GLY A 810 -23.66 -11.76 -13.47
N GLU A 811 -22.66 -12.61 -13.69
CA GLU A 811 -21.47 -12.31 -14.48
C GLU A 811 -21.59 -12.77 -15.94
N ILE A 812 -20.98 -12.02 -16.86
CA ILE A 812 -21.11 -12.21 -18.32
C ILE A 812 -20.65 -13.60 -18.80
N HIS A 813 -19.73 -14.23 -18.07
CA HIS A 813 -19.19 -15.56 -18.35
C HIS A 813 -19.10 -16.39 -17.06
N PRO A 814 -19.46 -17.69 -17.08
CA PRO A 814 -19.43 -18.52 -15.87
C PRO A 814 -18.08 -18.51 -15.13
N ARG A 815 -16.95 -18.54 -15.86
CA ARG A 815 -15.60 -18.47 -15.26
C ARG A 815 -15.31 -17.14 -14.54
N LEU A 816 -15.90 -16.02 -14.98
CA LEU A 816 -15.85 -14.75 -14.25
C LEU A 816 -16.76 -14.81 -13.01
N GLY A 817 -17.94 -15.42 -13.12
CA GLY A 817 -18.82 -15.72 -11.99
C GLY A 817 -18.14 -16.55 -10.88
N LEU A 818 -17.41 -17.60 -11.26
CA LEU A 818 -16.63 -18.40 -10.29
C LEU A 818 -15.50 -17.60 -9.65
N ARG A 819 -14.82 -16.70 -10.39
CA ARG A 819 -13.80 -15.79 -9.82
C ARG A 819 -14.42 -14.75 -8.88
N ARG A 820 -15.58 -14.19 -9.25
CA ARG A 820 -16.39 -13.29 -8.42
C ARG A 820 -16.75 -13.98 -7.11
N LEU A 821 -17.26 -15.20 -7.18
CA LEU A 821 -17.60 -15.99 -6.00
C LEU A 821 -16.36 -16.36 -5.15
N TYR A 822 -15.22 -16.70 -5.78
CA TYR A 822 -13.96 -16.91 -5.07
C TYR A 822 -13.48 -15.65 -4.32
N VAL A 823 -13.61 -14.47 -4.93
CA VAL A 823 -13.36 -13.19 -4.23
C VAL A 823 -14.30 -13.06 -3.03
N VAL A 824 -15.61 -13.23 -3.22
CA VAL A 824 -16.65 -13.08 -2.18
C VAL A 824 -16.43 -14.03 -0.99
N LEU A 825 -16.29 -15.34 -1.24
CA LEU A 825 -16.05 -16.34 -0.18
C LEU A 825 -14.78 -16.05 0.63
N THR A 826 -13.77 -15.42 0.01
CA THR A 826 -12.48 -15.13 0.66
C THR A 826 -12.39 -13.73 1.26
N ARG A 827 -13.50 -12.98 1.40
CA ARG A 827 -13.53 -11.71 2.18
C ARG A 827 -13.67 -11.95 3.69
N ALA A 828 -14.11 -13.14 4.08
CA ALA A 828 -14.35 -13.55 5.47
C ALA A 828 -13.03 -13.77 6.23
N VAL A 829 -12.86 -13.08 7.34
CA VAL A 829 -11.68 -13.19 8.20
C VAL A 829 -11.91 -14.12 9.39
N SER A 830 -13.11 -14.20 9.98
CA SER A 830 -13.37 -15.08 11.12
C SER A 830 -14.51 -16.09 10.89
N GLU A 831 -15.63 -15.68 10.29
CA GLU A 831 -16.77 -16.57 10.03
C GLU A 831 -17.39 -16.30 8.65
N LEU A 832 -17.70 -17.37 7.92
CA LEU A 832 -18.42 -17.36 6.65
C LEU A 832 -19.70 -18.19 6.79
N THR A 833 -20.85 -17.54 6.66
CA THR A 833 -22.16 -18.18 6.52
C THR A 833 -22.60 -18.09 5.06
N VAL A 834 -22.96 -19.22 4.46
CA VAL A 834 -23.53 -19.29 3.11
C VAL A 834 -25.01 -19.61 3.22
N VAL A 835 -25.88 -18.74 2.71
CA VAL A 835 -27.34 -18.95 2.71
C VAL A 835 -27.83 -19.15 1.28
N HIS A 836 -28.58 -20.23 1.03
CA HIS A 836 -29.13 -20.51 -0.29
C HIS A 836 -30.45 -21.30 -0.24
N ALA A 837 -31.42 -20.94 -1.09
CA ALA A 837 -32.43 -21.85 -1.60
C ALA A 837 -31.93 -22.49 -2.90
N ARG A 838 -31.47 -21.67 -3.87
CA ARG A 838 -30.99 -22.19 -5.16
C ARG A 838 -29.79 -23.11 -4.92
N PRO A 839 -29.73 -24.32 -5.52
CA PRO A 839 -28.70 -25.30 -5.18
C PRO A 839 -27.33 -24.81 -5.65
N LEU A 840 -26.36 -24.79 -4.73
CA LEU A 840 -25.01 -24.23 -4.88
C LEU A 840 -24.34 -24.51 -6.26
N PRO A 841 -23.44 -23.64 -6.76
CA PRO A 841 -22.57 -23.95 -7.89
C PRO A 841 -21.94 -25.35 -7.77
N HIS A 842 -21.92 -26.13 -8.86
CA HIS A 842 -21.56 -27.55 -8.80
C HIS A 842 -20.15 -27.79 -8.26
N GLU A 843 -19.23 -26.87 -8.56
CA GLU A 843 -17.86 -26.79 -8.08
C GLU A 843 -17.75 -26.75 -6.55
N LEU A 844 -18.80 -26.29 -5.84
CA LEU A 844 -18.83 -26.25 -4.38
C LEU A 844 -19.49 -27.48 -3.76
N ARG A 845 -20.23 -28.30 -4.52
CA ARG A 845 -20.98 -29.45 -3.97
C ARG A 845 -20.06 -30.60 -3.58
N ASP A 846 -19.08 -30.92 -4.43
CA ASP A 846 -18.25 -32.12 -4.25
C ASP A 846 -17.30 -32.02 -3.05
N PRO A 847 -17.17 -33.08 -2.23
CA PRO A 847 -16.14 -33.15 -1.20
C PRO A 847 -14.76 -33.32 -1.83
N VAL A 848 -13.81 -32.46 -1.45
CA VAL A 848 -12.41 -32.57 -1.89
C VAL A 848 -11.85 -33.92 -1.44
N PRO A 849 -11.23 -34.73 -2.34
CA PRO A 849 -10.61 -35.98 -1.94
C PRO A 849 -9.48 -35.71 -0.93
N ALA A 850 -9.47 -36.48 0.16
CA ALA A 850 -8.66 -36.21 1.35
C ALA A 850 -7.13 -36.21 1.14
N THR A 851 -6.65 -36.62 -0.03
CA THR A 851 -5.24 -36.61 -0.44
C THR A 851 -4.61 -35.21 -0.55
N ALA A 852 -5.40 -34.13 -0.49
CA ALA A 852 -4.90 -32.76 -0.47
C ALA A 852 -4.38 -32.28 0.91
N VAL A 853 -4.57 -33.05 1.98
CA VAL A 853 -4.13 -32.70 3.35
C VAL A 853 -3.13 -33.74 3.87
N ALA A 854 -1.90 -33.68 3.34
CA ALA A 854 -0.75 -34.35 3.91
C ALA A 854 0.19 -33.30 4.56
N PRO A 855 0.66 -33.50 5.80
CA PRO A 855 1.69 -32.63 6.37
C PRO A 855 3.01 -32.82 5.60
N ALA A 856 3.69 -31.71 5.29
CA ALA A 856 4.96 -31.76 4.57
C ALA A 856 6.05 -32.44 5.42
N GLY A 857 6.45 -33.65 5.04
CA GLY A 857 7.41 -34.47 5.79
C GLY A 857 8.20 -35.42 4.90
N MET A 858 9.51 -35.17 4.83
CA MET A 858 10.58 -35.93 4.16
C MET A 858 10.66 -35.96 2.61
N ASP A 859 11.93 -35.92 2.18
CA ASP A 859 12.54 -36.40 0.94
C ASP A 859 12.07 -35.85 -0.42
N VAL A 860 12.62 -34.68 -0.77
CA VAL A 860 12.87 -34.31 -2.17
C VAL A 860 14.16 -34.98 -2.66
N PRO A 861 14.13 -35.83 -3.71
CA PRO A 861 15.35 -36.39 -4.28
C PRO A 861 16.13 -35.32 -5.06
N VAL A 862 17.42 -35.15 -4.74
CA VAL A 862 18.30 -34.20 -5.44
C VAL A 862 18.58 -34.71 -6.86
N VAL A 863 17.92 -34.11 -7.85
CA VAL A 863 18.27 -34.29 -9.26
C VAL A 863 19.54 -33.49 -9.55
N THR A 864 20.67 -34.18 -9.66
CA THR A 864 21.93 -33.60 -10.15
C THR A 864 21.88 -33.42 -11.67
N ALA A 865 22.59 -32.40 -12.16
CA ALA A 865 22.54 -32.02 -13.57
C ALA A 865 23.25 -33.03 -14.50
N GLY A 866 22.76 -33.10 -15.74
CA GLY A 866 23.35 -33.80 -16.89
C GLY A 866 22.97 -33.09 -18.18
#